data_AF-A0AA97AHB5-F1
#
_entry.id   AF-A0AA97AHB5-F1
#
_cell.length_a   1.000
_cell.length_b   1.000
_cell.length_c   1.000
_cell.angle_alpha   90.00
_cell.angle_beta   90.00
_cell.angle_gamma   90.00
#
_symmetry.space_group_name_H-M   'P 1'
#
loop_
_entity.id
_entity.type
_entity.pdbx_description
1 polymer ?
#
loop_
_entity_poly.entity_id
_entity_poly.type
_entity_poly.pdbx_seq_one_letter_code
_entity_poly.pdbx_strand_id
1 'polypeptide(L)'
;MNTLTQQAQLRQKLSARLEQLRTAQQKPQLDAIVTHCEINERQGVGILLQRIGEQNQDILTIRSHNLYDGVQDFGKFNFCLKHDSQNQFYILNRVSQTLKGHQIRRILSVPYFTDDVLSTIALKDLYDVPLCTYLMDDQNIYARNIPDRYIRELLAKSDLCLGISRELCQAYQQKYQVQFWWLPPVIPGKFIQPQSQLLSSDRLATQRGIIVGNIWSPAWLNRLRGLTRTTSIPLDWYGKPNRNWLKFEDHELQQDGITFRGYLPEAELVAPLRQAPYAVVPTGAGDDDDDRPEIAKLSLPSRISFITAAGNTPILVVGRRDSVAAKFVEEFEIGVVCSYDANEFQDAVEYLCSAQVQQIMRSRIAELASALSADGIGEWIWNSLAHGRPINTRFENLKPRHQNLTAANQRLPRFKQKLTDASVIITLNEVTEKHGTGALVNRIFAGTPRVFSIRSHNHYGADHQFGDVSIQLTQGSCTRHQAFQNILNALRGCTVARAFCVPYAPDDLISSIAVKELFNVPLGTYIMDDQNIVVKSIPDPLMLEFLSKCSVRFATHPELRDAYEAKYNLKFWLLPAIVQETLINRTLHQPKPELVASKTGVLIGSIWSKNWFEMLQQATQGANIHLDWFGHNQYYWLKESLESIRQKGITSHGILPEPELAEQLKSYPYVIVPTGTLDERDDRQELSRLSLPGRIIFVMATAGTPVIILGSPKTGAARFVQRFGIGTVCDYDAEQLRAAVEHVTTPTVQRQMREQALAAGPQFSAVGIRDWIWNSLAKGEPSDQRFEQLFPDLPDEVE
;
A
#
# COMPACT_ATOMS: atom_id res chain seq x y z
N MET A 1 63.29 -5.20 62.17
CA MET A 1 62.62 -5.07 60.85
C MET A 1 61.78 -6.29 60.44
N ASN A 2 61.69 -7.39 61.20
CA ASN A 2 61.00 -8.62 60.75
C ASN A 2 59.52 -8.75 61.18
N THR A 3 59.09 -8.02 62.21
CA THR A 3 57.75 -8.13 62.80
C THR A 3 56.68 -7.29 62.07
N LEU A 4 57.04 -6.13 61.53
CA LEU A 4 56.11 -5.27 60.76
C LEU A 4 55.72 -5.90 59.41
N THR A 5 56.67 -6.55 58.74
CA THR A 5 56.44 -7.22 57.45
C THR A 5 55.57 -8.47 57.61
N GLN A 6 55.75 -9.22 58.70
CA GLN A 6 54.87 -10.35 59.04
C GLN A 6 53.46 -9.89 59.40
N GLN A 7 53.29 -8.78 60.13
CA GLN A 7 51.97 -8.23 60.44
C GLN A 7 51.22 -7.76 59.20
N ALA A 8 51.91 -7.13 58.24
CA ALA A 8 51.31 -6.70 56.98
C ALA A 8 50.85 -7.90 56.13
N GLN A 9 51.67 -8.95 56.03
CA GLN A 9 51.30 -10.19 55.34
C GLN A 9 50.16 -10.93 56.03
N LEU A 10 50.12 -10.95 57.37
CA LEU A 10 49.01 -11.55 58.11
C LEU A 10 47.71 -10.78 57.87
N ARG A 11 47.73 -9.44 57.91
CA ARG A 11 46.56 -8.60 57.63
C ARG A 11 46.05 -8.81 56.21
N GLN A 12 46.94 -8.90 55.22
CA GLN A 12 46.56 -9.15 53.84
C GLN A 12 45.93 -10.54 53.65
N LYS A 13 46.50 -11.57 54.28
CA LYS A 13 45.92 -12.92 54.30
C LYS A 13 44.58 -12.98 55.04
N LEU A 14 44.44 -12.25 56.14
CA LEU A 14 43.20 -12.18 56.92
C LEU A 14 42.11 -11.44 56.15
N SER A 15 42.44 -10.32 55.50
CA SER A 15 41.54 -9.61 54.59
C SER A 15 41.10 -10.50 53.43
N ALA A 16 42.03 -11.18 52.75
CA ALA A 16 41.69 -12.09 51.66
C ALA A 16 40.81 -13.27 52.12
N ARG A 17 41.06 -13.83 53.32
CA ARG A 17 40.23 -14.88 53.93
C ARG A 17 38.86 -14.35 54.37
N LEU A 18 38.76 -13.12 54.88
CA LEU A 18 37.51 -12.45 55.22
C LEU A 18 36.71 -12.09 53.98
N GLU A 19 37.37 -11.68 52.90
CA GLU A 19 36.78 -11.49 51.57
C GLU A 19 36.20 -12.81 51.08
N GLN A 20 37.00 -13.89 51.07
CA GLN A 20 36.57 -15.24 50.69
C GLN A 20 35.44 -15.79 51.56
N LEU A 21 35.43 -15.50 52.87
CA LEU A 21 34.34 -15.88 53.77
C LEU A 21 33.07 -15.04 53.50
N ARG A 22 33.21 -13.75 53.16
CA ARG A 22 32.09 -12.91 52.72
C ARG A 22 31.53 -13.38 51.38
N THR A 23 32.38 -13.75 50.42
CA THR A 23 31.94 -14.32 49.13
C THR A 23 31.32 -15.71 49.33
N ALA A 24 31.85 -16.53 50.25
CA ALA A 24 31.29 -17.85 50.58
C ALA A 24 29.98 -17.76 51.40
N GLN A 25 29.73 -16.64 52.09
CA GLN A 25 28.46 -16.36 52.79
C GLN A 25 27.43 -15.65 51.90
N GLN A 26 27.83 -15.07 50.76
CA GLN A 26 26.90 -14.54 49.78
C GLN A 26 26.20 -15.71 49.08
N LYS A 27 24.92 -15.89 49.40
CA LYS A 27 24.07 -16.84 48.71
C LYS A 27 24.01 -16.47 47.22
N PRO A 28 24.11 -17.44 46.30
CA PRO A 28 24.00 -17.16 44.87
C PRO A 28 22.66 -16.46 44.60
N GLN A 29 22.74 -15.33 43.89
CA GLN A 29 21.56 -14.59 43.49
C GLN A 29 20.94 -15.20 42.24
N LEU A 30 19.64 -15.47 42.28
CA LEU A 30 18.90 -16.17 41.24
C LEU A 30 18.02 -15.22 40.45
N ASP A 31 17.85 -15.52 39.16
CA ASP A 31 16.83 -14.92 38.31
C ASP A 31 15.52 -15.68 38.50
N ALA A 32 14.46 -14.99 38.91
CA ALA A 32 13.14 -15.61 39.05
C ALA A 32 12.36 -15.50 37.74
N ILE A 33 11.80 -16.61 37.26
CA ILE A 33 10.83 -16.63 36.16
C ILE A 33 9.49 -17.13 36.69
N VAL A 34 8.47 -16.29 36.63
CA VAL A 34 7.09 -16.65 37.00
C VAL A 34 6.29 -16.90 35.73
N THR A 35 5.64 -18.06 35.64
CA THR A 35 4.80 -18.44 34.48
C THR A 35 3.63 -19.30 34.94
N HIS A 36 2.75 -19.70 34.04
CA HIS A 36 1.54 -20.44 34.38
C HIS A 36 1.74 -21.96 34.50
N CYS A 37 2.68 -22.51 33.74
CA CYS A 37 2.95 -23.95 33.69
C CYS A 37 4.42 -24.27 33.45
N GLU A 38 4.74 -25.53 33.21
CA GLU A 38 6.08 -26.05 33.01
C GLU A 38 6.79 -25.42 31.80
N ILE A 39 8.07 -25.07 31.98
CA ILE A 39 8.95 -24.58 30.90
C ILE A 39 9.62 -25.79 30.22
N ASN A 40 8.99 -26.28 29.15
CA ASN A 40 9.47 -27.43 28.38
C ASN A 40 9.10 -27.30 26.88
N GLU A 41 9.53 -28.28 26.07
CA GLU A 41 9.29 -28.30 24.62
C GLU A 41 7.88 -28.74 24.20
N ARG A 42 6.97 -28.98 25.16
CA ARG A 42 5.61 -29.47 24.86
C ARG A 42 4.63 -28.34 24.50
N GLN A 43 5.03 -27.08 24.71
CA GLN A 43 4.15 -25.91 24.58
C GLN A 43 4.94 -24.64 24.20
N GLY A 44 4.25 -23.68 23.55
CA GLY A 44 4.90 -22.54 22.89
C GLY A 44 5.59 -21.52 23.81
N VAL A 45 4.99 -21.20 24.96
CA VAL A 45 5.57 -20.30 25.99
C VAL A 45 6.83 -20.91 26.58
N GLY A 46 6.82 -22.22 26.82
CA GLY A 46 7.94 -22.97 27.39
C GLY A 46 9.14 -22.95 26.46
N ILE A 47 8.92 -23.26 25.18
CA ILE A 47 9.94 -23.14 24.12
C ILE A 47 10.52 -21.71 24.07
N LEU A 48 9.67 -20.68 24.12
CA LEU A 48 10.14 -19.29 24.06
C LEU A 48 10.95 -18.90 25.30
N LEU A 49 10.54 -19.34 26.49
CA LEU A 49 11.26 -19.10 27.74
C LEU A 49 12.61 -19.84 27.79
N GLN A 50 12.69 -21.06 27.23
CA GLN A 50 13.97 -21.77 27.08
C GLN A 50 14.95 -21.01 26.19
N ARG A 51 14.46 -20.37 25.12
CA ARG A 51 15.26 -19.51 24.23
C ARG A 51 15.74 -18.23 24.91
N ILE A 52 14.99 -17.73 25.89
CA ILE A 52 15.36 -16.55 26.68
C ILE A 52 16.40 -16.91 27.76
N GLY A 53 16.30 -18.10 28.35
CA GLY A 53 17.11 -18.51 29.50
C GLY A 53 18.36 -19.33 29.21
N GLU A 54 19.06 -19.10 28.09
CA GLU A 54 20.13 -19.96 27.52
C GLU A 54 21.21 -20.48 28.49
N GLN A 55 21.44 -19.87 29.66
CA GLN A 55 22.48 -20.28 30.61
C GLN A 55 22.01 -21.11 31.82
N ASN A 56 20.71 -21.42 31.99
CA ASN A 56 20.05 -22.39 32.91
C ASN A 56 20.49 -22.55 34.40
N GLN A 57 21.68 -22.13 34.84
CA GLN A 57 22.30 -22.56 36.09
C GLN A 57 21.91 -21.69 37.30
N ASP A 58 21.44 -20.46 37.07
CA ASP A 58 21.05 -19.51 38.12
C ASP A 58 19.59 -19.05 38.01
N ILE A 59 18.74 -19.87 37.38
CA ILE A 59 17.32 -19.57 37.21
C ILE A 59 16.50 -20.36 38.24
N LEU A 60 15.55 -19.67 38.86
CA LEU A 60 14.50 -20.23 39.69
C LEU A 60 13.16 -19.96 39.01
N THR A 61 12.34 -20.99 38.84
CA THR A 61 11.03 -20.84 38.20
C THR A 61 9.90 -21.05 39.20
N ILE A 62 8.87 -20.23 39.13
CA ILE A 62 7.62 -20.41 39.88
C ILE A 62 6.48 -20.55 38.86
N ARG A 63 5.67 -21.60 39.01
CA ARG A 63 4.48 -21.82 38.18
C ARG A 63 3.22 -21.97 39.01
N SER A 64 2.06 -21.56 38.51
CA SER A 64 0.81 -21.76 39.24
C SER A 64 0.19 -23.15 39.05
N HIS A 65 0.42 -23.79 37.90
CA HIS A 65 -0.19 -25.07 37.53
C HIS A 65 0.84 -26.08 37.00
N ASN A 66 0.51 -27.36 37.13
CA ASN A 66 1.16 -28.45 36.40
C ASN A 66 0.22 -28.89 35.27
N LEU A 67 0.46 -28.44 34.04
CA LEU A 67 -0.35 -28.80 32.87
C LEU A 67 0.30 -29.91 32.03
N TYR A 68 1.57 -30.24 32.33
CA TYR A 68 2.38 -31.20 31.60
C TYR A 68 3.13 -32.13 32.56
N ASP A 69 2.37 -32.79 33.44
CA ASP A 69 2.82 -33.80 34.40
C ASP A 69 3.82 -33.31 35.47
N GLY A 70 4.01 -31.99 35.59
CA GLY A 70 4.98 -31.39 36.50
C GLY A 70 6.44 -31.54 36.05
N VAL A 71 6.69 -32.02 34.82
CA VAL A 71 8.04 -32.30 34.31
C VAL A 71 8.67 -31.05 33.71
N GLN A 72 9.78 -30.62 34.31
CA GLN A 72 10.55 -29.45 33.87
C GLN A 72 12.05 -29.62 34.14
N ASP A 73 12.85 -29.57 33.08
CA ASP A 73 14.33 -29.66 33.14
C ASP A 73 15.01 -28.28 33.01
N PHE A 74 14.22 -27.20 33.00
CA PHE A 74 14.69 -25.83 32.87
C PHE A 74 14.82 -25.14 34.25
N GLY A 75 15.95 -24.46 34.46
CA GLY A 75 16.30 -23.80 35.71
C GLY A 75 16.84 -24.73 36.78
N LYS A 76 17.49 -24.16 37.79
CA LYS A 76 18.11 -24.88 38.92
C LYS A 76 17.09 -25.26 39.98
N PHE A 77 16.07 -24.44 40.17
CA PHE A 77 14.98 -24.68 41.12
C PHE A 77 13.64 -24.43 40.43
N ASN A 78 12.65 -25.28 40.70
CA ASN A 78 11.30 -25.09 40.18
C ASN A 78 10.26 -25.37 41.26
N PHE A 79 9.28 -24.47 41.37
CA PHE A 79 8.22 -24.55 42.38
C PHE A 79 6.85 -24.38 41.73
N CYS A 80 5.86 -25.14 42.20
CA CYS A 80 4.46 -24.97 41.81
C CYS A 80 3.70 -24.33 42.98
N LEU A 81 3.20 -23.11 42.80
CA LEU A 81 2.49 -22.32 43.80
C LEU A 81 1.10 -21.91 43.31
N LYS A 82 0.09 -22.60 43.82
CA LYS A 82 -1.32 -22.24 43.66
C LYS A 82 -1.81 -21.51 44.92
N HIS A 83 -2.66 -20.50 44.79
CA HIS A 83 -3.14 -19.73 45.95
C HIS A 83 -4.62 -20.02 46.24
N ASP A 84 -4.87 -20.68 47.38
CA ASP A 84 -6.23 -21.02 47.82
C ASP A 84 -6.96 -19.84 48.48
N SER A 85 -6.26 -18.72 48.67
CA SER A 85 -6.78 -17.48 49.25
C SER A 85 -6.15 -16.28 48.55
N GLN A 86 -6.96 -15.26 48.30
CA GLN A 86 -6.51 -13.97 47.74
C GLN A 86 -6.03 -12.99 48.82
N ASN A 87 -5.90 -13.44 50.07
CA ASN A 87 -5.39 -12.61 51.16
C ASN A 87 -3.88 -12.34 50.99
N GLN A 88 -3.48 -11.08 50.93
CA GLN A 88 -2.10 -10.67 50.67
C GLN A 88 -1.10 -11.23 51.70
N PHE A 89 -1.45 -11.25 52.99
CA PHE A 89 -0.59 -11.79 54.04
C PHE A 89 -0.37 -13.30 53.88
N TYR A 90 -1.42 -14.03 53.51
CA TYR A 90 -1.32 -15.47 53.21
C TYR A 90 -0.37 -15.73 52.03
N ILE A 91 -0.52 -14.99 50.93
CA ILE A 91 0.29 -15.13 49.72
C ILE A 91 1.75 -14.80 50.01
N LEU A 92 2.02 -13.66 50.68
CA LEU A 92 3.37 -13.23 51.06
C LEU A 92 4.06 -14.30 51.94
N ASN A 93 3.37 -14.82 52.95
CA ASN A 93 3.93 -15.87 53.80
C ASN A 93 4.21 -17.15 52.99
N ARG A 94 3.29 -17.57 52.11
CA ARG A 94 3.49 -18.77 51.28
C ARG A 94 4.70 -18.64 50.37
N VAL A 95 4.83 -17.53 49.64
CA VAL A 95 5.98 -17.25 48.77
C VAL A 95 7.28 -17.16 49.59
N SER A 96 7.26 -16.48 50.73
CA SER A 96 8.42 -16.37 51.63
C SER A 96 8.90 -17.73 52.15
N GLN A 97 7.98 -18.62 52.55
CA GLN A 97 8.33 -19.96 53.03
C GLN A 97 8.88 -20.82 51.90
N THR A 98 8.28 -20.79 50.70
CA THR A 98 8.78 -21.56 49.55
C THR A 98 10.18 -21.13 49.13
N LEU A 99 10.44 -19.82 49.15
CA LEU A 99 11.73 -19.28 48.76
C LEU A 99 12.72 -19.15 49.91
N LYS A 100 12.38 -19.68 51.10
CA LYS A 100 13.24 -19.63 52.27
C LYS A 100 14.64 -20.14 51.92
N GLY A 101 15.63 -19.26 52.12
CA GLY A 101 17.01 -19.60 51.85
C GLY A 101 17.55 -19.12 50.51
N HIS A 102 16.70 -18.67 49.58
CA HIS A 102 17.09 -18.17 48.26
C HIS A 102 17.16 -16.64 48.22
N GLN A 103 18.05 -16.10 47.39
CA GLN A 103 18.16 -14.68 47.10
C GLN A 103 17.77 -14.45 45.64
N ILE A 104 16.84 -13.54 45.39
CA ILE A 104 16.39 -13.18 44.05
C ILE A 104 17.07 -11.87 43.65
N ARG A 105 17.58 -11.74 42.42
CA ARG A 105 18.15 -10.47 41.91
C ARG A 105 17.23 -9.69 40.98
N ARG A 106 16.33 -10.37 40.27
CA ARG A 106 15.35 -9.79 39.34
C ARG A 106 14.31 -10.84 38.95
N ILE A 107 13.18 -10.37 38.41
CA ILE A 107 12.02 -11.18 38.09
C ILE A 107 11.61 -10.98 36.63
N LEU A 108 11.33 -12.05 35.91
CA LEU A 108 10.57 -12.06 34.65
C LEU A 108 9.24 -12.76 34.88
N SER A 109 8.13 -12.07 34.67
CA SER A 109 6.77 -12.58 34.87
C SER A 109 6.04 -12.70 33.54
N VAL A 110 5.51 -13.90 33.25
CA VAL A 110 4.70 -14.24 32.07
C VAL A 110 3.36 -14.82 32.54
N PRO A 111 2.43 -13.97 33.00
CA PRO A 111 1.22 -14.44 33.68
C PRO A 111 0.14 -14.92 32.70
N TYR A 112 -0.49 -16.06 33.01
CA TYR A 112 -1.75 -16.48 32.38
C TYR A 112 -2.91 -16.61 33.36
N PHE A 113 -2.62 -16.82 34.64
CA PHE A 113 -3.60 -16.92 35.71
C PHE A 113 -3.37 -15.86 36.78
N THR A 114 -4.43 -15.61 37.56
CA THR A 114 -4.36 -14.69 38.71
C THR A 114 -3.26 -15.10 39.70
N ASP A 115 -3.02 -16.39 39.89
CA ASP A 115 -2.00 -16.90 40.81
C ASP A 115 -0.55 -16.54 40.38
N ASP A 116 -0.31 -16.43 39.07
CA ASP A 116 0.99 -15.98 38.54
C ASP A 116 1.25 -14.52 38.92
N VAL A 117 0.21 -13.70 38.79
CA VAL A 117 0.24 -12.28 39.14
C VAL A 117 0.45 -12.08 40.64
N LEU A 118 -0.31 -12.80 41.46
CA LEU A 118 -0.20 -12.74 42.92
C LEU A 118 1.17 -13.20 43.41
N SER A 119 1.70 -14.29 42.84
CA SER A 119 3.07 -14.74 43.14
C SER A 119 4.10 -13.68 42.75
N THR A 120 3.94 -13.05 41.58
CA THR A 120 4.86 -12.00 41.10
C THR A 120 4.85 -10.77 42.01
N ILE A 121 3.66 -10.28 42.40
CA ILE A 121 3.51 -9.13 43.30
C ILE A 121 4.16 -9.45 44.65
N ALA A 122 3.90 -10.63 45.21
CA ALA A 122 4.50 -11.04 46.47
C ALA A 122 6.04 -11.14 46.39
N LEU A 123 6.59 -11.61 45.26
CA LEU A 123 8.05 -11.59 45.06
C LEU A 123 8.61 -10.17 45.04
N LYS A 124 7.97 -9.26 44.30
CA LYS A 124 8.40 -7.86 44.25
C LYS A 124 8.35 -7.22 45.64
N ASP A 125 7.29 -7.46 46.41
CA ASP A 125 7.14 -6.92 47.76
C ASP A 125 8.15 -7.48 48.76
N LEU A 126 8.52 -8.76 48.64
CA LEU A 126 9.46 -9.42 49.55
C LEU A 126 10.92 -9.05 49.29
N TYR A 127 11.29 -8.90 48.02
CA TYR A 127 12.70 -8.78 47.61
C TYR A 127 13.06 -7.38 47.08
N ASP A 128 12.08 -6.56 46.69
CA ASP A 128 12.27 -5.23 46.11
C ASP A 128 13.31 -5.19 44.98
N VAL A 129 13.15 -6.11 44.02
CA VAL A 129 14.07 -6.29 42.88
C VAL A 129 13.44 -5.85 41.57
N PRO A 130 14.24 -5.58 40.52
CA PRO A 130 13.71 -5.26 39.19
C PRO A 130 12.75 -6.33 38.67
N LEU A 131 11.59 -5.90 38.15
CA LEU A 131 10.53 -6.75 37.62
C LEU A 131 10.23 -6.42 36.15
N CYS A 132 10.40 -7.40 35.28
CA CYS A 132 9.92 -7.38 33.91
C CYS A 132 8.62 -8.17 33.81
N THR A 133 7.54 -7.58 33.29
CA THR A 133 6.32 -8.29 32.91
C THR A 133 6.29 -8.46 31.39
N TYR A 134 6.17 -9.69 30.90
CA TYR A 134 6.05 -9.99 29.48
C TYR A 134 4.73 -10.68 29.19
N LEU A 135 3.83 -9.98 28.52
CA LEU A 135 2.51 -10.49 28.14
C LEU A 135 2.58 -11.18 26.78
N MET A 136 2.37 -12.49 26.79
CA MET A 136 2.39 -13.33 25.59
C MET A 136 1.00 -13.62 25.00
N ASP A 137 -0.04 -13.63 25.83
CA ASP A 137 -1.43 -13.72 25.38
C ASP A 137 -2.30 -12.75 26.17
N ASP A 138 -3.42 -12.35 25.59
CA ASP A 138 -4.41 -11.59 26.32
C ASP A 138 -5.14 -12.44 27.36
N GLN A 139 -5.14 -11.94 28.59
CA GLN A 139 -5.79 -12.58 29.73
C GLN A 139 -6.76 -11.62 30.44
N ASN A 140 -7.00 -10.44 29.87
CA ASN A 140 -7.72 -9.38 30.56
C ASN A 140 -8.64 -8.54 29.66
N ILE A 141 -8.20 -8.15 28.46
CA ILE A 141 -8.95 -7.29 27.54
C ILE A 141 -10.19 -8.03 27.01
N TYR A 142 -9.99 -9.18 26.38
CA TYR A 142 -11.03 -10.04 25.82
C TYR A 142 -11.26 -11.28 26.69
N ALA A 143 -10.21 -11.96 27.14
CA ALA A 143 -10.33 -13.23 27.87
C ALA A 143 -10.89 -13.10 29.30
N ARG A 144 -10.73 -11.92 29.94
CA ARG A 144 -11.20 -11.62 31.32
C ARG A 144 -10.79 -12.63 32.42
N ASN A 145 -9.75 -13.44 32.18
CA ASN A 145 -9.26 -14.47 33.11
C ASN A 145 -8.56 -13.88 34.35
N ILE A 146 -7.90 -12.72 34.20
CA ILE A 146 -7.23 -12.01 35.29
C ILE A 146 -7.97 -10.68 35.54
N PRO A 147 -8.50 -10.45 36.77
CA PRO A 147 -9.16 -9.20 37.12
C PRO A 147 -8.29 -7.95 36.99
N ASP A 148 -8.90 -6.83 36.56
CA ASP A 148 -8.24 -5.54 36.32
C ASP A 148 -7.41 -5.04 37.52
N ARG A 149 -7.89 -5.27 38.75
CA ARG A 149 -7.18 -4.84 39.97
C ARG A 149 -5.77 -5.45 40.05
N TYR A 150 -5.62 -6.71 39.66
CA TYR A 150 -4.37 -7.44 39.78
C TYR A 150 -3.42 -7.11 38.63
N ILE A 151 -3.93 -6.95 37.41
CA ILE A 151 -3.12 -6.44 36.30
C ILE A 151 -2.63 -5.03 36.59
N ARG A 152 -3.48 -4.14 37.10
CA ARG A 152 -3.08 -2.77 37.46
C ARG A 152 -1.98 -2.75 38.51
N GLU A 153 -2.12 -3.57 39.56
CA GLU A 153 -1.12 -3.68 40.60
C GLU A 153 0.21 -4.26 40.09
N LEU A 154 0.15 -5.32 39.27
CA LEU A 154 1.33 -5.88 38.63
C LEU A 154 2.07 -4.84 37.80
N LEU A 155 1.37 -4.17 36.87
CA LEU A 155 1.98 -3.21 35.97
C LEU A 155 2.51 -1.97 36.70
N ALA A 156 1.88 -1.55 37.80
CA ALA A 156 2.39 -0.47 38.65
C ALA A 156 3.69 -0.83 39.38
N LYS A 157 3.95 -2.13 39.57
CA LYS A 157 5.15 -2.67 40.22
C LYS A 157 6.23 -3.09 39.22
N SER A 158 5.91 -3.15 37.94
CA SER A 158 6.84 -3.57 36.88
C SER A 158 7.72 -2.41 36.43
N ASP A 159 9.02 -2.69 36.35
CA ASP A 159 10.04 -1.74 35.90
C ASP A 159 10.23 -1.79 34.36
N LEU A 160 9.82 -2.90 33.74
CA LEU A 160 9.76 -3.06 32.28
C LEU A 160 8.52 -3.88 31.89
N CYS A 161 7.76 -3.41 30.91
CA CYS A 161 6.61 -4.13 30.37
C CYS A 161 6.86 -4.45 28.88
N LEU A 162 6.74 -5.72 28.53
CA LEU A 162 6.91 -6.24 27.18
C LEU A 162 5.61 -6.88 26.68
N GLY A 163 5.33 -6.78 25.39
CA GLY A 163 4.22 -7.47 24.74
C GLY A 163 4.65 -8.21 23.48
N ILE A 164 4.01 -9.35 23.20
CA ILE A 164 4.37 -10.23 22.07
C ILE A 164 4.10 -9.63 20.69
N SER A 165 3.15 -8.70 20.63
CA SER A 165 2.68 -8.01 19.43
C SER A 165 2.56 -6.51 19.71
N ARG A 166 2.55 -5.71 18.64
CA ARG A 166 2.32 -4.26 18.76
C ARG A 166 0.88 -3.98 19.22
N GLU A 167 -0.08 -4.78 18.77
CA GLU A 167 -1.50 -4.67 19.11
C GLU A 167 -1.75 -4.93 20.60
N LEU A 168 -1.10 -5.94 21.18
CA LEU A 168 -1.20 -6.22 22.62
C LEU A 168 -0.59 -5.07 23.42
N CYS A 169 0.59 -4.58 23.01
CA CYS A 169 1.22 -3.42 23.64
C CYS A 169 0.27 -2.22 23.66
N GLN A 170 -0.29 -1.87 22.50
CA GLN A 170 -1.22 -0.76 22.34
C GLN A 170 -2.49 -0.91 23.18
N ALA A 171 -3.12 -2.10 23.18
CA ALA A 171 -4.34 -2.35 23.93
C ALA A 171 -4.13 -2.22 25.46
N TYR A 172 -3.04 -2.78 25.97
CA TYR A 172 -2.70 -2.68 27.40
C TYR A 172 -2.22 -1.27 27.78
N GLN A 173 -1.43 -0.60 26.92
CA GLN A 173 -1.05 0.81 27.09
C GLN A 173 -2.28 1.70 27.20
N GLN A 174 -3.25 1.53 26.31
CA GLN A 174 -4.48 2.32 26.30
C GLN A 174 -5.32 2.09 27.57
N LYS A 175 -5.46 0.83 28.02
CA LYS A 175 -6.28 0.50 29.20
C LYS A 175 -5.64 0.93 30.52
N TYR A 176 -4.33 0.72 30.67
CA TYR A 176 -3.64 0.87 31.95
C TYR A 176 -2.72 2.09 32.04
N GLN A 177 -2.48 2.79 30.93
CA GLN A 177 -1.62 3.99 30.88
C GLN A 177 -0.18 3.71 31.34
N VAL A 178 0.33 2.51 31.02
CA VAL A 178 1.71 2.07 31.32
C VAL A 178 2.42 1.80 29.99
N GLN A 179 3.68 2.20 29.86
CA GLN A 179 4.46 1.97 28.64
C GLN A 179 4.76 0.48 28.43
N PHE A 180 4.48 -0.02 27.22
CA PHE A 180 4.88 -1.35 26.77
C PHE A 180 5.87 -1.25 25.61
N TRP A 181 6.75 -2.23 25.50
CA TRP A 181 7.70 -2.38 24.40
C TRP A 181 7.51 -3.71 23.70
N TRP A 182 7.75 -3.72 22.40
CA TRP A 182 7.48 -4.90 21.59
C TRP A 182 8.65 -5.91 21.65
N LEU A 183 8.32 -7.15 21.99
CA LEU A 183 9.22 -8.30 21.90
C LEU A 183 8.49 -9.44 21.17
N PRO A 184 8.71 -9.63 19.85
CA PRO A 184 8.11 -10.75 19.13
C PRO A 184 8.75 -12.09 19.53
N PRO A 185 8.12 -13.22 19.19
CA PRO A 185 8.72 -14.54 19.34
C PRO A 185 10.04 -14.63 18.57
N VAL A 186 11.11 -15.08 19.24
CA VAL A 186 12.46 -15.21 18.68
C VAL A 186 12.85 -16.68 18.44
N ILE A 187 13.74 -16.91 17.48
CA ILE A 187 14.09 -18.23 16.94
C ILE A 187 15.61 -18.48 17.10
N PRO A 188 16.07 -19.67 17.54
CA PRO A 188 17.49 -19.97 17.71
C PRO A 188 18.31 -19.65 16.46
N GLY A 189 19.47 -18.99 16.62
CA GLY A 189 20.32 -18.56 15.51
C GLY A 189 20.68 -19.69 14.54
N LYS A 190 20.87 -20.91 15.06
CA LYS A 190 21.15 -22.13 14.28
C LYS A 190 20.08 -22.48 13.22
N PHE A 191 18.86 -21.99 13.36
CA PHE A 191 17.77 -22.23 12.41
C PHE A 191 17.57 -21.08 11.43
N ILE A 192 18.14 -19.90 11.71
CA ILE A 192 17.98 -18.72 10.86
C ILE A 192 18.61 -18.99 9.50
N GLN A 193 17.82 -18.74 8.46
CA GLN A 193 18.30 -18.80 7.10
C GLN A 193 18.42 -17.39 6.52
N PRO A 194 19.65 -16.86 6.34
CA PRO A 194 19.85 -15.52 5.79
C PRO A 194 19.78 -15.48 4.26
N GLN A 195 19.71 -16.65 3.59
CA GLN A 195 19.69 -16.76 2.13
C GLN A 195 18.38 -17.38 1.63
N SER A 196 17.69 -16.67 0.75
CA SER A 196 16.48 -17.17 0.12
C SER A 196 16.78 -18.40 -0.76
N GLN A 197 16.11 -19.51 -0.49
CA GLN A 197 16.12 -20.69 -1.37
C GLN A 197 14.95 -20.61 -2.36
N LEU A 198 15.23 -20.65 -3.66
CA LEU A 198 14.19 -20.75 -4.68
C LEU A 198 13.70 -22.20 -4.80
N LEU A 199 12.39 -22.35 -4.99
CA LEU A 199 11.77 -23.64 -5.27
C LEU A 199 11.78 -23.92 -6.77
N SER A 200 11.88 -25.20 -7.14
CA SER A 200 11.74 -25.60 -8.54
C SER A 200 10.30 -25.43 -9.02
N SER A 201 10.12 -25.22 -10.33
CA SER A 201 8.81 -25.08 -10.95
C SER A 201 7.90 -26.29 -10.68
N ASP A 202 8.46 -27.50 -10.63
CA ASP A 202 7.71 -28.73 -10.31
C ASP A 202 7.13 -28.70 -8.90
N ARG A 203 7.86 -28.14 -7.93
CA ARG A 203 7.38 -28.00 -6.55
C ARG A 203 6.26 -26.98 -6.47
N LEU A 204 6.41 -25.85 -7.16
CA LEU A 204 5.39 -24.80 -7.23
C LEU A 204 4.11 -25.28 -7.91
N ALA A 205 4.23 -26.11 -8.94
CA ALA A 205 3.09 -26.71 -9.65
C ALA A 205 2.24 -27.62 -8.76
N THR A 206 2.80 -28.19 -7.68
CA THR A 206 2.00 -29.03 -6.75
C THR A 206 0.98 -28.23 -5.95
N GLN A 207 1.15 -26.92 -5.82
CA GLN A 207 0.36 -26.02 -4.96
C GLN A 207 0.20 -26.49 -3.50
N ARG A 208 1.00 -27.46 -3.08
CA ARG A 208 0.87 -28.14 -1.79
C ARG A 208 1.41 -27.26 -0.67
N GLY A 209 0.53 -26.75 0.16
CA GLY A 209 0.87 -25.93 1.32
C GLY A 209 1.18 -26.76 2.56
N ILE A 210 1.60 -26.08 3.63
CA ILE A 210 1.76 -26.72 4.94
C ILE A 210 1.05 -25.92 6.03
N ILE A 211 0.65 -26.60 7.10
CA ILE A 211 0.19 -25.97 8.34
C ILE A 211 1.20 -26.31 9.41
N VAL A 212 1.64 -25.31 10.18
CA VAL A 212 2.63 -25.48 11.24
C VAL A 212 2.07 -25.05 12.59
N GLY A 213 2.06 -25.96 13.55
CA GLY A 213 1.60 -25.72 14.92
C GLY A 213 0.15 -26.11 15.14
N ASN A 214 -0.43 -25.54 16.20
CA ASN A 214 -1.79 -25.86 16.63
C ASN A 214 -2.79 -24.88 16.01
N ILE A 215 -3.98 -25.39 15.70
CA ILE A 215 -5.14 -24.56 15.36
C ILE A 215 -5.94 -24.35 16.64
N TRP A 216 -6.27 -23.09 16.96
CA TRP A 216 -6.80 -22.69 18.26
C TRP A 216 -8.32 -22.60 18.32
N SER A 217 -9.02 -23.15 17.34
CA SER A 217 -10.48 -23.19 17.30
C SER A 217 -10.96 -24.36 16.44
N PRO A 218 -11.93 -25.16 16.92
CA PRO A 218 -12.63 -26.13 16.08
C PRO A 218 -13.31 -25.47 14.87
N ALA A 219 -13.83 -24.25 15.02
CA ALA A 219 -14.45 -23.51 13.93
C ALA A 219 -13.44 -23.16 12.83
N TRP A 220 -12.24 -22.71 13.19
CA TRP A 220 -11.19 -22.37 12.22
C TRP A 220 -10.72 -23.60 11.44
N LEU A 221 -10.57 -24.75 12.13
CA LEU A 221 -10.24 -26.02 11.48
C LEU A 221 -11.36 -26.45 10.51
N ASN A 222 -12.62 -26.39 10.92
CA ASN A 222 -13.74 -26.80 10.08
C ASN A 222 -13.90 -25.91 8.83
N ARG A 223 -13.72 -24.60 8.96
CA ARG A 223 -13.73 -23.70 7.80
C ARG A 223 -12.56 -23.98 6.85
N LEU A 224 -11.36 -24.25 7.39
CA LEU A 224 -10.20 -24.63 6.59
C LEU A 224 -10.41 -25.96 5.86
N ARG A 225 -10.98 -26.98 6.52
CA ARG A 225 -11.37 -28.26 5.90
C ARG A 225 -12.36 -28.04 4.75
N GLY A 226 -13.33 -27.15 4.95
CA GLY A 226 -14.27 -26.75 3.89
C GLY A 226 -13.56 -26.18 2.67
N LEU A 227 -12.61 -25.26 2.88
CA LEU A 227 -11.82 -24.66 1.80
C LEU A 227 -11.00 -25.70 1.03
N THR A 228 -10.25 -26.54 1.72
CA THR A 228 -9.38 -27.54 1.06
C THR A 228 -10.21 -28.59 0.32
N ARG A 229 -11.37 -28.98 0.86
CA ARG A 229 -12.33 -29.86 0.17
C ARG A 229 -12.86 -29.23 -1.11
N THR A 230 -13.26 -27.95 -1.07
CA THR A 230 -13.82 -27.26 -2.24
C THR A 230 -12.78 -26.96 -3.31
N THR A 231 -11.58 -26.57 -2.92
CA THR A 231 -10.50 -26.18 -3.86
C THR A 231 -9.63 -27.35 -4.31
N SER A 232 -9.70 -28.49 -3.61
CA SER A 232 -8.79 -29.63 -3.81
C SER A 232 -7.30 -29.30 -3.61
N ILE A 233 -6.99 -28.18 -2.95
CA ILE A 233 -5.60 -27.80 -2.64
C ILE A 233 -5.11 -28.65 -1.45
N PRO A 234 -4.02 -29.42 -1.61
CA PRO A 234 -3.52 -30.29 -0.54
C PRO A 234 -2.69 -29.51 0.48
N LEU A 235 -2.91 -29.80 1.77
CA LEU A 235 -2.11 -29.28 2.88
C LEU A 235 -1.48 -30.40 3.70
N ASP A 236 -0.20 -30.27 4.08
CA ASP A 236 0.43 -31.14 5.08
C ASP A 236 0.47 -30.43 6.45
N TRP A 237 -0.14 -31.02 7.48
CA TRP A 237 -0.22 -30.42 8.82
C TRP A 237 0.77 -31.04 9.81
N TYR A 238 1.73 -30.24 10.26
CA TYR A 238 2.70 -30.58 11.29
C TYR A 238 2.34 -29.87 12.61
N GLY A 239 1.99 -30.64 13.65
CA GLY A 239 1.56 -30.06 14.92
C GLY A 239 1.27 -31.09 16.00
N LYS A 240 1.00 -30.60 17.21
CA LYS A 240 0.57 -31.41 18.37
C LYS A 240 -0.77 -30.88 18.91
N PRO A 241 -1.84 -30.89 18.09
CA PRO A 241 -3.14 -30.37 18.49
C PRO A 241 -3.74 -31.15 19.66
N ASN A 242 -4.57 -30.48 20.46
CA ASN A 242 -5.45 -31.18 21.41
C ASN A 242 -6.58 -31.87 20.64
N ARG A 243 -6.38 -33.14 20.29
CA ARG A 243 -7.33 -33.95 19.50
C ARG A 243 -8.70 -34.07 20.16
N ASN A 244 -8.74 -34.20 21.49
CA ASN A 244 -10.01 -34.32 22.24
C ASN A 244 -10.87 -33.06 22.11
N TRP A 245 -10.23 -31.90 21.95
CA TRP A 245 -10.91 -30.62 21.82
C TRP A 245 -11.28 -30.28 20.38
N LEU A 246 -10.35 -30.50 19.43
CA LEU A 246 -10.58 -30.20 18.01
C LEU A 246 -11.45 -31.24 17.28
N LYS A 247 -11.58 -32.46 17.82
CA LYS A 247 -12.47 -33.53 17.36
C LYS A 247 -12.37 -33.81 15.85
N PHE A 248 -11.29 -34.47 15.44
CA PHE A 248 -11.11 -34.96 14.08
C PHE A 248 -10.45 -36.34 14.09
N GLU A 249 -10.72 -37.12 13.05
CA GLU A 249 -9.97 -38.34 12.73
C GLU A 249 -9.05 -38.11 11.53
N ASP A 250 -7.88 -38.77 11.50
CA ASP A 250 -6.86 -38.53 10.47
C ASP A 250 -7.37 -38.85 9.05
N HIS A 251 -8.25 -39.85 8.91
CA HIS A 251 -8.85 -40.22 7.63
C HIS A 251 -9.85 -39.18 7.11
N GLU A 252 -10.57 -38.48 8.00
CA GLU A 252 -11.50 -37.42 7.62
C GLU A 252 -10.74 -36.18 7.14
N LEU A 253 -9.64 -35.82 7.81
CA LEU A 253 -8.78 -34.74 7.35
C LEU A 253 -8.20 -35.04 5.97
N GLN A 254 -7.76 -36.27 5.74
CA GLN A 254 -7.20 -36.67 4.46
C GLN A 254 -8.22 -36.60 3.32
N GLN A 255 -9.46 -37.02 3.57
CA GLN A 255 -10.58 -36.86 2.62
C GLN A 255 -10.86 -35.39 2.29
N ASP A 256 -10.64 -34.49 3.25
CA ASP A 256 -10.80 -33.05 3.07
C ASP A 256 -9.57 -32.36 2.45
N GLY A 257 -8.52 -33.11 2.08
CA GLY A 257 -7.31 -32.57 1.48
C GLY A 257 -6.21 -32.14 2.49
N ILE A 258 -6.37 -32.45 3.77
CA ILE A 258 -5.39 -32.16 4.83
C ILE A 258 -4.73 -33.46 5.30
N THR A 259 -3.44 -33.63 5.02
CA THR A 259 -2.67 -34.78 5.53
C THR A 259 -2.04 -34.43 6.87
N PHE A 260 -2.53 -35.02 7.96
CA PHE A 260 -1.93 -34.85 9.29
C PHE A 260 -0.63 -35.65 9.39
N ARG A 261 0.49 -34.96 9.58
CA ARG A 261 1.85 -35.55 9.66
C ARG A 261 2.36 -35.75 11.09
N GLY A 262 1.61 -35.28 12.08
CA GLY A 262 2.02 -35.34 13.48
C GLY A 262 3.02 -34.25 13.88
N TYR A 263 3.59 -34.40 15.06
CA TYR A 263 4.58 -33.48 15.61
C TYR A 263 5.98 -33.84 15.10
N LEU A 264 6.72 -32.84 14.61
CA LEU A 264 8.14 -32.94 14.34
C LEU A 264 8.92 -32.00 15.28
N PRO A 265 10.07 -32.45 15.82
CA PRO A 265 11.03 -31.55 16.46
C PRO A 265 11.44 -30.43 15.50
N GLU A 266 11.78 -29.26 16.03
CA GLU A 266 12.04 -28.07 15.20
C GLU A 266 13.15 -28.30 14.16
N ALA A 267 14.22 -29.03 14.53
CA ALA A 267 15.32 -29.36 13.61
C ALA A 267 14.86 -30.16 12.38
N GLU A 268 13.91 -31.08 12.56
CA GLU A 268 13.35 -31.89 11.49
C GLU A 268 12.29 -31.14 10.69
N LEU A 269 11.55 -30.23 11.34
CA LEU A 269 10.51 -29.40 10.72
C LEU A 269 11.07 -28.37 9.73
N VAL A 270 12.32 -27.91 9.91
CA VAL A 270 12.94 -26.92 9.01
C VAL A 270 12.98 -27.40 7.57
N ALA A 271 13.31 -28.67 7.33
CA ALA A 271 13.43 -29.22 5.98
C ALA A 271 12.11 -29.19 5.17
N PRO A 272 10.98 -29.78 5.65
CA PRO A 272 9.71 -29.68 4.94
C PRO A 272 9.20 -28.24 4.86
N LEU A 273 9.46 -27.41 5.87
CA LEU A 273 9.09 -26.00 5.88
C LEU A 273 9.75 -25.22 4.73
N ARG A 274 11.06 -25.37 4.52
CA ARG A 274 11.81 -24.71 3.43
C ARG A 274 11.38 -25.18 2.04
N GLN A 275 10.88 -26.41 1.92
CA GLN A 275 10.42 -27.01 0.66
C GLN A 275 8.94 -26.74 0.33
N ALA A 276 8.21 -26.10 1.25
CA ALA A 276 6.81 -25.73 1.04
C ALA A 276 6.73 -24.39 0.30
N PRO A 277 5.90 -24.26 -0.76
CA PRO A 277 5.62 -22.98 -1.41
C PRO A 277 5.05 -21.93 -0.45
N TYR A 278 4.18 -22.33 0.47
CA TYR A 278 3.59 -21.44 1.47
C TYR A 278 3.16 -22.22 2.72
N ALA A 279 3.01 -21.49 3.83
CA ALA A 279 2.44 -21.99 5.07
C ALA A 279 1.09 -21.31 5.35
N VAL A 280 0.07 -22.08 5.75
CA VAL A 280 -1.26 -21.59 6.07
C VAL A 280 -1.38 -21.34 7.56
N VAL A 281 -1.89 -20.15 7.92
CA VAL A 281 -2.20 -19.76 9.30
C VAL A 281 -3.67 -19.34 9.38
N PRO A 282 -4.57 -20.22 9.86
CA PRO A 282 -5.98 -19.87 10.03
C PRO A 282 -6.20 -18.95 11.25
N THR A 283 -7.16 -18.03 11.14
CA THR A 283 -7.58 -17.08 12.20
C THR A 283 -9.10 -16.87 12.20
N GLY A 284 -9.63 -16.04 13.10
CA GLY A 284 -11.06 -15.77 13.24
C GLY A 284 -11.75 -15.23 11.97
N ALA A 285 -13.06 -15.45 11.85
CA ALA A 285 -13.87 -15.04 10.69
C ALA A 285 -14.86 -13.93 11.07
N GLY A 286 -14.47 -12.66 10.94
CA GLY A 286 -15.35 -11.49 11.18
C GLY A 286 -15.67 -11.21 12.65
N ASP A 287 -16.45 -10.16 12.94
CA ASP A 287 -16.71 -9.68 14.31
C ASP A 287 -17.85 -10.40 15.05
N ASP A 288 -18.79 -11.03 14.35
CA ASP A 288 -19.96 -11.67 14.98
C ASP A 288 -19.79 -13.18 15.26
N ASP A 289 -18.67 -13.78 14.80
CA ASP A 289 -18.48 -15.24 14.73
C ASP A 289 -17.07 -15.70 15.19
N ASP A 290 -16.26 -14.80 15.77
CA ASP A 290 -14.90 -15.10 16.27
C ASP A 290 -14.95 -15.65 17.69
N ASP A 291 -14.64 -16.94 17.83
CA ASP A 291 -14.70 -17.65 19.11
C ASP A 291 -13.47 -17.42 19.99
N ARG A 292 -12.38 -16.82 19.46
CA ARG A 292 -11.10 -16.60 20.17
C ARG A 292 -10.49 -15.21 19.90
N PRO A 293 -11.21 -14.10 20.16
CA PRO A 293 -10.71 -12.75 19.87
C PRO A 293 -9.44 -12.38 20.64
N GLU A 294 -9.23 -12.96 21.83
CA GLU A 294 -8.02 -12.76 22.63
C GLU A 294 -6.76 -13.23 21.90
N ILE A 295 -6.87 -14.32 21.13
CA ILE A 295 -5.78 -14.84 20.31
C ILE A 295 -5.71 -14.09 18.99
N ALA A 296 -6.83 -13.95 18.28
CA ALA A 296 -6.83 -13.39 16.93
C ALA A 296 -6.44 -11.91 16.89
N LYS A 297 -6.95 -11.09 17.82
CA LYS A 297 -6.78 -9.63 17.80
C LYS A 297 -5.53 -9.13 18.53
N LEU A 298 -4.99 -9.89 19.49
CA LEU A 298 -3.89 -9.42 20.36
C LEU A 298 -2.65 -10.32 20.35
N SER A 299 -2.74 -11.63 20.14
CA SER A 299 -1.56 -12.50 20.22
C SER A 299 -0.90 -12.73 18.86
N LEU A 300 0.42 -12.57 18.78
CA LEU A 300 1.20 -12.99 17.60
C LEU A 300 1.58 -14.47 17.76
N PRO A 301 1.09 -15.40 16.91
CA PRO A 301 1.43 -16.80 17.03
C PRO A 301 2.93 -17.04 16.85
N SER A 302 3.57 -17.73 17.81
CA SER A 302 5.01 -18.01 17.78
C SER A 302 5.48 -18.77 16.54
N ARG A 303 4.58 -19.55 15.91
CA ARG A 303 4.87 -20.25 14.67
C ARG A 303 5.00 -19.34 13.46
N ILE A 304 4.41 -18.14 13.45
CA ILE A 304 4.65 -17.15 12.37
C ILE A 304 6.13 -16.77 12.34
N SER A 305 6.70 -16.34 13.47
CA SER A 305 8.13 -16.04 13.55
C SER A 305 9.01 -17.24 13.17
N PHE A 306 8.60 -18.46 13.52
CA PHE A 306 9.34 -19.67 13.16
C PHE A 306 9.29 -19.94 11.65
N ILE A 307 8.11 -19.85 11.03
CA ILE A 307 7.92 -19.98 9.58
C ILE A 307 8.78 -18.95 8.84
N THR A 308 8.74 -17.70 9.29
CA THR A 308 9.52 -16.59 8.75
C THR A 308 11.03 -16.86 8.87
N ALA A 309 11.54 -17.03 10.09
CA ALA A 309 12.99 -17.04 10.31
C ALA A 309 13.66 -18.37 9.92
N ALA A 310 13.01 -19.50 10.15
CA ALA A 310 13.60 -20.82 9.90
C ALA A 310 13.29 -21.35 8.49
N GLY A 311 12.11 -21.03 7.95
CA GLY A 311 11.61 -21.54 6.68
C GLY A 311 11.97 -20.70 5.46
N ASN A 312 12.11 -19.39 5.64
CA ASN A 312 11.93 -18.42 4.56
C ASN A 312 10.67 -18.70 3.73
N THR A 313 9.58 -19.13 4.36
CA THR A 313 8.39 -19.63 3.67
C THR A 313 7.28 -18.57 3.68
N PRO A 314 6.74 -18.17 2.52
CA PRO A 314 5.60 -17.26 2.45
C PRO A 314 4.42 -17.72 3.30
N ILE A 315 3.69 -16.78 3.89
CA ILE A 315 2.57 -17.08 4.79
C ILE A 315 1.24 -16.71 4.14
N LEU A 316 0.29 -17.64 4.14
CA LEU A 316 -1.11 -17.42 3.78
C LEU A 316 -1.95 -17.38 5.05
N VAL A 317 -2.38 -16.20 5.46
CA VAL A 317 -3.31 -16.05 6.58
C VAL A 317 -4.74 -16.22 6.06
N VAL A 318 -5.52 -17.12 6.64
CA VAL A 318 -6.91 -17.37 6.22
C VAL A 318 -7.84 -16.93 7.34
N GLY A 319 -8.61 -15.88 7.09
CA GLY A 319 -9.55 -15.29 8.05
C GLY A 319 -9.54 -13.76 8.01
N ARG A 320 -9.74 -13.14 9.16
CA ARG A 320 -9.85 -11.67 9.32
C ARG A 320 -8.51 -10.96 9.09
N ARG A 321 -8.57 -9.84 8.36
CA ARG A 321 -7.40 -8.99 8.04
C ARG A 321 -6.90 -8.15 9.21
N ASP A 322 -7.74 -7.87 10.18
CA ASP A 322 -7.37 -7.12 11.39
C ASP A 322 -6.79 -8.00 12.51
N SER A 323 -6.62 -9.31 12.26
CA SER A 323 -5.86 -10.18 13.16
C SER A 323 -4.39 -9.77 13.21
N VAL A 324 -3.73 -10.04 14.33
CA VAL A 324 -2.28 -9.78 14.50
C VAL A 324 -1.46 -10.55 13.47
N ALA A 325 -1.86 -11.80 13.18
CA ALA A 325 -1.22 -12.62 12.16
C ALA A 325 -1.28 -11.96 10.77
N ALA A 326 -2.46 -11.48 10.36
CA ALA A 326 -2.65 -10.79 9.09
C ALA A 326 -1.84 -9.49 9.02
N LYS A 327 -1.94 -8.65 10.05
CA LYS A 327 -1.19 -7.40 10.13
C LYS A 327 0.31 -7.63 10.04
N PHE A 328 0.86 -8.60 10.79
CA PHE A 328 2.28 -8.92 10.73
C PHE A 328 2.71 -9.35 9.31
N VAL A 329 1.93 -10.20 8.65
CA VAL A 329 2.25 -10.70 7.31
C VAL A 329 2.18 -9.61 6.25
N GLU A 330 1.14 -8.75 6.31
CA GLU A 330 0.99 -7.60 5.40
C GLU A 330 2.05 -6.53 5.67
N GLU A 331 2.32 -6.19 6.95
CA GLU A 331 3.25 -5.14 7.38
C GLU A 331 4.68 -5.36 6.86
N PHE A 332 5.12 -6.61 6.83
CA PHE A 332 6.44 -7.02 6.34
C PHE A 332 6.42 -7.55 4.90
N GLU A 333 5.27 -7.56 4.24
CA GLU A 333 5.06 -8.06 2.87
C GLU A 333 5.60 -9.49 2.64
N ILE A 334 5.46 -10.36 3.64
CA ILE A 334 6.01 -11.73 3.68
C ILE A 334 4.98 -12.81 3.33
N GLY A 335 3.82 -12.40 2.82
CA GLY A 335 2.73 -13.30 2.53
C GLY A 335 1.46 -12.56 2.13
N VAL A 336 0.33 -13.27 2.18
CA VAL A 336 -0.99 -12.74 1.83
C VAL A 336 -2.05 -13.19 2.82
N VAL A 337 -3.21 -12.53 2.78
CA VAL A 337 -4.39 -12.83 3.59
C VAL A 337 -5.56 -13.17 2.65
N CYS A 338 -6.44 -14.07 3.02
CA CYS A 338 -7.71 -14.24 2.30
C CYS A 338 -8.82 -14.54 3.30
N SER A 339 -10.07 -14.31 2.90
CA SER A 339 -11.21 -14.78 3.70
C SER A 339 -11.35 -16.31 3.59
N TYR A 340 -12.33 -16.87 4.31
CA TYR A 340 -12.74 -18.25 4.14
C TYR A 340 -13.62 -18.45 2.88
N ASP A 341 -13.28 -17.78 1.77
CA ASP A 341 -13.86 -18.01 0.44
C ASP A 341 -12.95 -18.92 -0.40
N ALA A 342 -13.54 -19.91 -1.06
CA ALA A 342 -12.79 -20.90 -1.83
C ALA A 342 -12.03 -20.28 -3.02
N ASN A 343 -12.60 -19.26 -3.67
CA ASN A 343 -11.95 -18.62 -4.80
C ASN A 343 -10.80 -17.73 -4.35
N GLU A 344 -11.01 -16.93 -3.30
CA GLU A 344 -9.94 -16.10 -2.72
C GLU A 344 -8.77 -16.98 -2.24
N PHE A 345 -9.06 -18.11 -1.61
CA PHE A 345 -8.04 -19.07 -1.19
C PHE A 345 -7.28 -19.66 -2.39
N GLN A 346 -7.98 -20.10 -3.43
CA GLN A 346 -7.37 -20.60 -4.67
C GLN A 346 -6.48 -19.54 -5.33
N ASP A 347 -6.97 -18.32 -5.50
CA ASP A 347 -6.24 -17.22 -6.11
C ASP A 347 -4.99 -16.85 -5.29
N ALA A 348 -5.09 -16.82 -3.96
CA ALA A 348 -3.97 -16.56 -3.08
C ALA A 348 -2.90 -17.66 -3.18
N VAL A 349 -3.31 -18.93 -3.25
CA VAL A 349 -2.39 -20.06 -3.44
C VAL A 349 -1.68 -20.00 -4.79
N GLU A 350 -2.40 -19.72 -5.87
CA GLU A 350 -1.80 -19.58 -7.20
C GLU A 350 -0.79 -18.44 -7.27
N TYR A 351 -1.12 -17.28 -6.68
CA TYR A 351 -0.22 -16.14 -6.61
C TYR A 351 1.05 -16.47 -5.83
N LEU A 352 0.89 -17.06 -4.64
CA LEU A 352 2.02 -17.49 -3.83
C LEU A 352 2.86 -18.53 -4.56
N CYS A 353 2.27 -19.41 -5.37
CA CYS A 353 3.01 -20.42 -6.13
C CYS A 353 3.67 -19.89 -7.41
N SER A 354 3.55 -18.60 -7.75
CA SER A 354 4.27 -18.04 -8.90
C SER A 354 5.75 -17.83 -8.59
N ALA A 355 6.63 -18.14 -9.56
CA ALA A 355 8.08 -18.07 -9.36
C ALA A 355 8.57 -16.66 -8.97
N GLN A 356 8.01 -15.62 -9.59
CA GLN A 356 8.36 -14.23 -9.30
C GLN A 356 7.95 -13.83 -7.87
N VAL A 357 6.75 -14.20 -7.42
CA VAL A 357 6.27 -13.90 -6.06
C VAL A 357 7.09 -14.66 -5.04
N GLN A 358 7.41 -15.93 -5.29
CA GLN A 358 8.31 -16.71 -4.44
C GLN A 358 9.65 -16.01 -4.25
N GLN A 359 10.28 -15.55 -5.34
CA GLN A 359 11.56 -14.85 -5.26
C GLN A 359 11.46 -13.59 -4.39
N ILE A 360 10.46 -12.74 -4.64
CA ILE A 360 10.27 -11.48 -3.94
C ILE A 360 10.01 -11.73 -2.44
N MET A 361 9.03 -12.57 -2.11
CA MET A 361 8.62 -12.80 -0.72
C MET A 361 9.71 -13.49 0.07
N ARG A 362 10.39 -14.50 -0.49
CA ARG A 362 11.48 -15.20 0.22
C ARG A 362 12.67 -14.29 0.48
N SER A 363 12.99 -13.37 -0.44
CA SER A 363 14.02 -12.34 -0.20
C SER A 363 13.64 -11.44 0.98
N ARG A 364 12.40 -10.94 1.00
CA ARG A 364 11.89 -10.10 2.10
C ARG A 364 11.90 -10.83 3.44
N ILE A 365 11.52 -12.11 3.43
CA ILE A 365 11.55 -12.95 4.62
C ILE A 365 12.98 -13.13 5.13
N ALA A 366 13.95 -13.36 4.24
CA ALA A 366 15.35 -13.52 4.62
C ALA A 366 15.93 -12.26 5.28
N GLU A 367 15.53 -11.06 4.82
CA GLU A 367 15.90 -9.79 5.47
C GLU A 367 15.35 -9.71 6.91
N LEU A 368 14.08 -10.05 7.10
CA LEU A 368 13.41 -10.03 8.42
C LEU A 368 13.94 -11.11 9.38
N ALA A 369 14.32 -12.27 8.85
CA ALA A 369 14.71 -13.44 9.64
C ALA A 369 15.82 -13.16 10.66
N SER A 370 16.81 -12.36 10.27
CA SER A 370 17.97 -12.01 11.12
C SER A 370 17.55 -11.28 12.41
N ALA A 371 16.57 -10.38 12.31
CA ALA A 371 16.10 -9.60 13.45
C ALA A 371 15.36 -10.46 14.49
N LEU A 372 14.84 -11.63 14.08
CA LEU A 372 14.11 -12.56 14.93
C LEU A 372 15.01 -13.57 15.66
N SER A 373 16.34 -13.42 15.63
CA SER A 373 17.25 -14.31 16.37
C SER A 373 17.02 -14.35 17.88
N ALA A 374 17.08 -15.53 18.49
CA ALA A 374 17.10 -15.67 19.94
C ALA A 374 18.47 -15.37 20.54
N ASP A 375 19.53 -15.36 19.73
CA ASP A 375 20.89 -15.18 20.22
C ASP A 375 21.00 -13.83 20.97
N GLY A 376 21.46 -13.90 22.23
CA GLY A 376 21.62 -12.73 23.10
C GLY A 376 20.31 -12.12 23.62
N ILE A 377 19.15 -12.74 23.41
CA ILE A 377 17.87 -12.15 23.82
C ILE A 377 17.71 -12.09 25.35
N GLY A 378 18.25 -13.07 26.08
CA GLY A 378 18.24 -13.07 27.54
C GLY A 378 18.99 -11.86 28.10
N GLU A 379 20.21 -11.63 27.64
CA GLU A 379 20.99 -10.43 27.98
C GLU A 379 20.28 -9.14 27.58
N TRP A 380 19.63 -9.12 26.41
CA TRP A 380 18.85 -7.97 25.97
C TRP A 380 17.70 -7.64 26.93
N ILE A 381 16.91 -8.63 27.35
CA ILE A 381 15.80 -8.43 28.31
C ILE A 381 16.35 -7.88 29.62
N TRP A 382 17.41 -8.51 30.12
CA TRP A 382 18.00 -8.16 31.40
C TRP A 382 18.67 -6.79 31.43
N ASN A 383 19.40 -6.43 30.38
CA ASN A 383 19.97 -5.10 30.22
C ASN A 383 18.87 -4.06 30.04
N SER A 384 17.81 -4.38 29.29
CA SER A 384 16.66 -3.48 29.13
C SER A 384 15.93 -3.24 30.45
N LEU A 385 15.78 -4.28 31.27
CA LEU A 385 15.18 -4.19 32.60
C LEU A 385 16.00 -3.26 33.51
N ALA A 386 17.33 -3.39 33.51
CA ALA A 386 18.21 -2.50 34.28
C ALA A 386 18.10 -1.02 33.84
N HIS A 387 17.68 -0.75 32.61
CA HIS A 387 17.50 0.60 32.07
C HIS A 387 16.03 1.08 32.10
N GLY A 388 15.07 0.23 32.47
CA GLY A 388 13.63 0.51 32.39
C GLY A 388 13.08 0.69 30.96
N ARG A 389 13.87 0.37 29.94
CA ARG A 389 13.50 0.48 28.51
C ARG A 389 14.41 -0.39 27.65
N PRO A 390 14.01 -0.74 26.41
CA PRO A 390 14.86 -1.46 25.46
C PRO A 390 16.27 -0.86 25.35
N ILE A 391 17.29 -1.70 25.55
CA ILE A 391 18.70 -1.28 25.48
C ILE A 391 19.13 -0.88 24.06
N ASN A 392 18.38 -1.33 23.06
CA ASN A 392 18.48 -0.90 21.68
C ASN A 392 17.11 -1.01 21.01
N THR A 393 17.01 -0.48 19.80
CA THR A 393 15.78 -0.43 19.02
C THR A 393 15.62 -1.63 18.08
N ARG A 394 16.21 -2.80 18.39
CA ARG A 394 16.21 -3.99 17.52
C ARG A 394 14.83 -4.32 16.93
N PHE A 395 13.78 -4.31 17.75
CA PHE A 395 12.41 -4.60 17.33
C PHE A 395 11.64 -3.32 16.97
N GLU A 396 11.87 -2.22 17.68
CA GLU A 396 11.18 -0.95 17.40
C GLU A 396 11.55 -0.35 16.03
N ASN A 397 12.80 -0.52 15.59
CA ASN A 397 13.30 -0.08 14.29
C ASN A 397 13.10 -1.12 13.18
N LEU A 398 12.42 -2.24 13.44
CA LEU A 398 11.89 -3.05 12.34
C LEU A 398 10.94 -2.15 11.58
N LYS A 399 11.45 -1.49 10.53
CA LYS A 399 10.70 -0.52 9.76
C LYS A 399 9.56 -1.29 9.12
N PRO A 400 8.30 -1.00 9.49
CA PRO A 400 7.19 -1.35 8.63
C PRO A 400 7.55 -0.72 7.29
N ARG A 401 7.56 -1.48 6.19
CA ARG A 401 7.74 -0.88 4.84
C ARG A 401 6.59 0.08 4.48
N HIS A 402 5.64 0.16 5.40
CA HIS A 402 4.45 0.96 5.50
C HIS A 402 4.59 2.33 6.21
N GLN A 403 5.79 2.89 6.43
CA GLN A 403 5.90 4.29 6.93
C GLN A 403 5.68 5.40 5.87
N ASN A 404 5.12 5.06 4.70
CA ASN A 404 4.50 5.98 3.74
C ASN A 404 2.97 5.76 3.61
N LEU A 405 2.32 5.33 4.70
CA LEU A 405 0.88 4.99 4.72
C LEU A 405 -0.01 6.17 5.12
N THR A 406 -0.67 6.81 4.16
CA THR A 406 -2.10 7.15 4.33
C THR A 406 -2.92 5.89 4.05
N ALA A 407 -4.25 5.91 4.24
CA ALA A 407 -5.18 4.77 4.14
C ALA A 407 -5.19 3.98 2.79
N ALA A 408 -4.18 4.17 1.94
CA ALA A 408 -4.00 3.66 0.58
C ALA A 408 -3.52 2.19 0.46
N ASN A 409 -2.94 1.55 1.49
CA ASN A 409 -2.53 0.13 1.41
C ASN A 409 -3.29 -0.81 2.35
N GLN A 410 -4.47 -0.43 2.87
CA GLN A 410 -5.43 -1.43 3.36
C GLN A 410 -6.08 -2.11 2.16
N ARG A 411 -5.33 -2.99 1.52
CA ARG A 411 -5.79 -4.21 0.86
C ARG A 411 -4.53 -4.84 0.25
N LEU A 412 -4.31 -6.14 0.48
CA LEU A 412 -3.75 -7.05 -0.53
C LEU A 412 -3.99 -6.53 -1.96
N PRO A 413 -3.12 -6.82 -2.96
CA PRO A 413 -3.55 -6.73 -4.35
C PRO A 413 -4.95 -7.35 -4.39
N ARG A 414 -6.00 -6.54 -4.67
CA ARG A 414 -7.39 -6.98 -4.50
C ARG A 414 -7.50 -8.25 -5.32
N PHE A 415 -7.47 -9.43 -4.68
CA PHE A 415 -7.78 -10.68 -5.34
C PHE A 415 -9.24 -10.53 -5.71
N LYS A 416 -9.42 -10.17 -6.99
CA LYS A 416 -10.62 -10.28 -7.79
C LYS A 416 -11.89 -10.17 -6.96
N GLN A 417 -12.30 -8.94 -6.66
CA GLN A 417 -13.73 -8.72 -6.57
C GLN A 417 -14.26 -9.14 -7.95
N LYS A 418 -14.88 -10.33 -8.02
CA LYS A 418 -15.40 -10.88 -9.27
C LYS A 418 -16.50 -9.97 -9.74
N LEU A 419 -16.17 -9.08 -10.65
CA LEU A 419 -17.14 -8.17 -11.23
C LEU A 419 -17.93 -8.96 -12.27
N THR A 420 -19.23 -9.10 -12.03
CA THR A 420 -20.16 -9.55 -13.06
C THR A 420 -20.57 -8.34 -13.89
N ASP A 421 -20.52 -8.46 -15.22
CA ASP A 421 -20.93 -7.42 -16.17
C ASP A 421 -20.06 -6.15 -16.01
N ALA A 422 -18.74 -6.38 -15.94
CA ALA A 422 -17.71 -5.37 -15.71
C ALA A 422 -17.52 -4.46 -16.93
N SER A 423 -17.25 -3.18 -16.66
CA SER A 423 -16.77 -2.23 -17.67
C SER A 423 -15.25 -2.12 -17.53
N VAL A 424 -14.51 -2.67 -18.50
CA VAL A 424 -13.05 -2.63 -18.47
C VAL A 424 -12.56 -1.31 -19.04
N ILE A 425 -11.78 -0.55 -18.29
CA ILE A 425 -11.23 0.75 -18.73
C ILE A 425 -9.71 0.67 -18.72
N ILE A 426 -9.10 0.91 -19.88
CA ILE A 426 -7.68 0.72 -20.13
C ILE A 426 -7.03 2.08 -20.36
N THR A 427 -5.99 2.38 -19.59
CA THR A 427 -5.23 3.64 -19.67
C THR A 427 -3.74 3.37 -19.58
N LEU A 428 -2.91 4.28 -20.08
CA LEU A 428 -1.46 4.15 -19.95
C LEU A 428 -1.00 4.11 -18.49
N ASN A 429 -1.54 5.01 -17.69
CA ASN A 429 -1.07 5.29 -16.34
C ASN A 429 -2.23 5.60 -15.39
N GLU A 430 -1.89 6.11 -14.22
CA GLU A 430 -2.84 6.33 -13.14
C GLU A 430 -3.97 7.31 -13.52
N VAL A 431 -5.18 7.11 -13.00
CA VAL A 431 -6.31 8.02 -13.21
C VAL A 431 -6.39 8.90 -11.96
N THR A 432 -5.83 10.11 -12.06
CA THR A 432 -5.75 11.10 -10.96
C THR A 432 -5.89 12.53 -11.47
N GLU A 433 -6.07 13.47 -10.55
CA GLU A 433 -6.07 14.91 -10.83
C GLU A 433 -4.67 15.51 -11.06
N LYS A 434 -3.59 14.70 -11.03
CA LYS A 434 -2.21 15.18 -11.20
C LYS A 434 -1.85 15.49 -12.67
N HIS A 435 -2.62 14.97 -13.63
CA HIS A 435 -2.43 15.20 -15.06
C HIS A 435 -3.76 15.20 -15.81
N GLY A 436 -3.78 15.80 -17.00
CA GLY A 436 -5.02 16.07 -17.74
C GLY A 436 -5.81 14.82 -18.15
N THR A 437 -5.13 13.79 -18.67
CA THR A 437 -5.76 12.52 -19.10
C THR A 437 -6.50 11.84 -17.95
N GLY A 438 -5.86 11.76 -16.77
CA GLY A 438 -6.44 11.12 -15.58
C GLY A 438 -7.69 11.87 -15.12
N ALA A 439 -7.61 13.19 -14.97
CA ALA A 439 -8.75 14.04 -14.60
C ALA A 439 -9.93 13.88 -15.58
N LEU A 440 -9.65 13.83 -16.89
CA LEU A 440 -10.68 13.68 -17.92
C LEU A 440 -11.34 12.29 -17.89
N VAL A 441 -10.57 11.21 -17.78
CA VAL A 441 -11.11 9.85 -17.65
C VAL A 441 -11.96 9.72 -16.40
N ASN A 442 -11.49 10.26 -15.27
CA ASN A 442 -12.23 10.27 -14.02
C ASN A 442 -13.58 11.00 -14.18
N ARG A 443 -13.56 12.18 -14.81
CA ARG A 443 -14.77 12.99 -15.07
C ARG A 443 -15.76 12.28 -15.99
N ILE A 444 -15.27 11.64 -17.05
CA ILE A 444 -16.11 10.92 -18.02
C ILE A 444 -16.82 9.73 -17.38
N PHE A 445 -16.09 8.93 -16.60
CA PHE A 445 -16.59 7.66 -16.07
C PHE A 445 -16.99 7.72 -14.59
N ALA A 446 -17.06 8.93 -14.02
CA ALA A 446 -17.49 9.15 -12.64
C ALA A 446 -18.82 8.42 -12.35
N GLY A 447 -18.84 7.65 -11.26
CA GLY A 447 -20.01 6.90 -10.84
C GLY A 447 -20.40 5.74 -11.77
N THR A 448 -19.52 5.27 -12.67
CA THR A 448 -19.73 4.01 -13.39
C THR A 448 -19.55 2.84 -12.41
N PRO A 449 -20.56 1.97 -12.23
CA PRO A 449 -20.43 0.82 -11.35
C PRO A 449 -19.66 -0.32 -12.04
N ARG A 450 -18.98 -1.15 -11.24
CA ARG A 450 -18.30 -2.38 -11.68
C ARG A 450 -17.22 -2.09 -12.73
N VAL A 451 -16.43 -1.06 -12.50
CA VAL A 451 -15.29 -0.72 -13.36
C VAL A 451 -14.09 -1.57 -12.98
N PHE A 452 -13.52 -2.25 -13.98
CA PHE A 452 -12.22 -2.90 -13.87
C PHE A 452 -11.19 -2.06 -14.61
N SER A 453 -10.37 -1.31 -13.88
CA SER A 453 -9.32 -0.48 -14.45
C SER A 453 -8.05 -1.30 -14.68
N ILE A 454 -7.49 -1.21 -15.88
CA ILE A 454 -6.20 -1.79 -16.23
C ILE A 454 -5.30 -0.63 -16.67
N ARG A 455 -4.14 -0.48 -16.03
CA ARG A 455 -3.13 0.50 -16.45
C ARG A 455 -1.85 -0.16 -16.90
N SER A 456 -1.24 0.31 -17.97
CA SER A 456 0.00 -0.31 -18.46
C SER A 456 1.23 0.03 -17.61
N HIS A 457 1.28 1.22 -17.01
CA HIS A 457 2.42 1.71 -16.22
C HIS A 457 1.97 2.53 -15.00
N ASN A 458 2.92 2.82 -14.11
CA ASN A 458 2.77 3.79 -13.02
C ASN A 458 3.77 4.94 -13.24
N HIS A 459 3.29 6.12 -13.59
CA HIS A 459 4.12 7.32 -13.80
C HIS A 459 3.95 8.36 -12.68
N TYR A 460 2.91 8.24 -11.85
CA TYR A 460 2.53 9.22 -10.83
C TYR A 460 2.54 8.63 -9.42
N GLY A 461 3.49 7.74 -9.16
CA GLY A 461 3.73 7.13 -7.85
C GLY A 461 2.74 6.04 -7.47
N ALA A 462 2.07 5.43 -8.46
CA ALA A 462 1.01 4.42 -8.29
C ALA A 462 -0.22 4.92 -7.52
N ASP A 463 -0.36 6.23 -7.32
CA ASP A 463 -1.56 6.86 -6.78
C ASP A 463 -2.68 6.74 -7.81
N HIS A 464 -3.64 5.84 -7.60
CA HIS A 464 -4.71 5.55 -8.56
C HIS A 464 -6.03 5.33 -7.81
N GLN A 465 -7.00 6.20 -8.03
CA GLN A 465 -8.29 6.20 -7.32
C GLN A 465 -9.47 6.01 -8.27
N PHE A 466 -9.37 5.01 -9.16
CA PHE A 466 -10.35 4.78 -10.19
C PHE A 466 -10.69 3.29 -10.33
N GLY A 467 -11.99 3.01 -10.45
CA GLY A 467 -12.53 1.66 -10.59
C GLY A 467 -12.76 0.87 -9.29
N ASP A 468 -13.65 -0.11 -9.38
CA ASP A 468 -13.94 -1.07 -8.30
C ASP A 468 -12.84 -2.13 -8.19
N VAL A 469 -12.17 -2.43 -9.29
CA VAL A 469 -10.93 -3.20 -9.32
C VAL A 469 -9.94 -2.42 -10.16
N SER A 470 -8.67 -2.37 -9.75
CA SER A 470 -7.61 -1.72 -10.52
C SER A 470 -6.33 -2.54 -10.45
N ILE A 471 -5.70 -2.74 -11.60
CA ILE A 471 -4.42 -3.45 -11.72
C ILE A 471 -3.45 -2.66 -12.61
N GLN A 472 -2.16 -2.82 -12.35
CA GLN A 472 -1.13 -2.49 -13.33
C GLN A 472 -0.76 -3.76 -14.11
N LEU A 473 -0.82 -3.70 -15.44
CA LEU A 473 -0.45 -4.80 -16.31
C LEU A 473 0.37 -4.31 -17.51
N THR A 474 1.68 -4.43 -17.40
CA THR A 474 2.63 -4.15 -18.48
C THR A 474 2.80 -5.39 -19.34
N GLN A 475 2.67 -5.26 -20.67
CA GLN A 475 2.88 -6.34 -21.63
C GLN A 475 4.34 -6.36 -22.12
N GLY A 476 4.96 -5.20 -22.35
CA GLY A 476 6.37 -5.10 -22.73
C GLY A 476 6.73 -6.00 -23.92
N SER A 477 7.72 -6.89 -23.73
CA SER A 477 8.18 -7.83 -24.77
C SER A 477 7.43 -9.16 -24.78
N CYS A 478 6.27 -9.27 -24.14
CA CYS A 478 5.46 -10.49 -24.16
C CYS A 478 5.03 -10.85 -25.58
N THR A 479 4.98 -12.16 -25.86
CA THR A 479 4.30 -12.65 -27.06
C THR A 479 2.79 -12.40 -26.95
N ARG A 480 2.10 -12.35 -28.09
CA ARG A 480 0.64 -12.17 -28.12
C ARG A 480 -0.10 -13.18 -27.24
N HIS A 481 0.30 -14.45 -27.30
CA HIS A 481 -0.28 -15.49 -26.48
C HIS A 481 -0.12 -15.21 -24.98
N GLN A 482 1.07 -14.79 -24.54
CA GLN A 482 1.31 -14.42 -23.15
C GLN A 482 0.48 -13.21 -22.73
N ALA A 483 0.37 -12.18 -23.58
CA ALA A 483 -0.45 -11.02 -23.28
C ALA A 483 -1.94 -11.38 -23.10
N PHE A 484 -2.45 -12.29 -23.92
CA PHE A 484 -3.82 -12.80 -23.78
C PHE A 484 -3.99 -13.62 -22.49
N GLN A 485 -3.03 -14.48 -22.17
CA GLN A 485 -3.04 -15.23 -20.90
C GLN A 485 -2.99 -14.29 -19.70
N ASN A 486 -2.20 -13.23 -19.75
CA ASN A 486 -2.11 -12.21 -18.70
C ASN A 486 -3.48 -11.56 -18.45
N ILE A 487 -4.19 -11.19 -19.52
CA ILE A 487 -5.54 -10.61 -19.44
C ILE A 487 -6.55 -11.63 -18.92
N LEU A 488 -6.51 -12.88 -19.40
CA LEU A 488 -7.38 -13.94 -18.92
C LEU A 488 -7.17 -14.20 -17.41
N ASN A 489 -5.92 -14.16 -16.95
CA ASN A 489 -5.57 -14.31 -15.55
C ASN A 489 -6.02 -13.11 -14.71
N ALA A 490 -5.82 -11.90 -15.21
CA ALA A 490 -6.25 -10.66 -14.57
C ALA A 490 -7.77 -10.62 -14.38
N LEU A 491 -8.53 -10.97 -15.41
CA LEU A 491 -10.00 -10.93 -15.42
C LEU A 491 -10.65 -12.25 -15.03
N ARG A 492 -9.88 -13.21 -14.50
CA ARG A 492 -10.41 -14.54 -14.17
C ARG A 492 -11.61 -14.44 -13.22
N GLY A 493 -12.69 -15.13 -13.57
CA GLY A 493 -13.91 -15.16 -12.76
C GLY A 493 -14.76 -13.88 -12.84
N CYS A 494 -14.32 -12.86 -13.59
CA CYS A 494 -15.17 -11.73 -13.96
C CYS A 494 -15.94 -12.08 -15.24
N THR A 495 -17.11 -11.46 -15.43
CA THR A 495 -17.73 -11.35 -16.76
C THR A 495 -17.58 -9.92 -17.23
N VAL A 496 -17.12 -9.74 -18.47
CA VAL A 496 -16.91 -8.42 -19.06
C VAL A 496 -18.10 -8.08 -19.95
N ALA A 497 -18.61 -6.88 -19.81
CA ALA A 497 -19.74 -6.37 -20.60
C ALA A 497 -19.27 -5.55 -21.80
N ARG A 498 -18.21 -4.76 -21.58
CA ARG A 498 -17.71 -3.73 -22.48
C ARG A 498 -16.29 -3.35 -22.10
N ALA A 499 -15.55 -2.81 -23.05
CA ALA A 499 -14.23 -2.26 -22.83
C ALA A 499 -14.11 -0.84 -23.43
N PHE A 500 -13.29 0.01 -22.81
CA PHE A 500 -12.97 1.33 -23.31
C PHE A 500 -11.49 1.63 -23.10
N CYS A 501 -10.81 2.13 -24.13
CA CYS A 501 -9.38 2.38 -24.09
C CYS A 501 -9.05 3.84 -24.39
N VAL A 502 -8.11 4.40 -23.64
CA VAL A 502 -7.46 5.68 -23.95
C VAL A 502 -5.99 5.38 -24.27
N PRO A 503 -5.63 5.21 -25.55
CA PRO A 503 -4.35 4.64 -25.93
C PRO A 503 -3.21 5.67 -25.92
N TYR A 504 -2.11 5.32 -25.27
CA TYR A 504 -0.83 6.04 -25.40
C TYR A 504 0.38 5.15 -25.70
N ALA A 505 0.29 3.84 -25.49
CA ALA A 505 1.36 2.89 -25.74
C ALA A 505 0.86 1.59 -26.41
N PRO A 506 1.77 0.81 -27.05
CA PRO A 506 1.43 -0.51 -27.58
C PRO A 506 0.76 -1.44 -26.57
N ASP A 507 1.15 -1.37 -25.30
CA ASP A 507 0.60 -2.19 -24.22
C ASP A 507 -0.91 -1.94 -23.99
N ASP A 508 -1.38 -0.71 -24.16
CA ASP A 508 -2.80 -0.34 -24.04
C ASP A 508 -3.61 -1.05 -25.13
N LEU A 509 -3.10 -1.05 -26.36
CA LEU A 509 -3.74 -1.66 -27.52
C LEU A 509 -3.76 -3.19 -27.38
N ILE A 510 -2.63 -3.80 -27.03
CA ILE A 510 -2.52 -5.24 -26.86
C ILE A 510 -3.49 -5.72 -25.79
N SER A 511 -3.54 -5.03 -24.65
CA SER A 511 -4.47 -5.35 -23.55
C SER A 511 -5.93 -5.20 -24.00
N SER A 512 -6.24 -4.15 -24.77
CA SER A 512 -7.60 -3.90 -25.28
C SER A 512 -8.05 -4.94 -26.30
N ILE A 513 -7.17 -5.31 -27.23
CA ILE A 513 -7.41 -6.36 -28.23
C ILE A 513 -7.66 -7.69 -27.52
N ALA A 514 -6.84 -8.04 -26.52
CA ALA A 514 -7.02 -9.24 -25.73
C ALA A 514 -8.36 -9.27 -25.00
N VAL A 515 -8.77 -8.18 -24.34
CA VAL A 515 -10.09 -8.08 -23.69
C VAL A 515 -11.22 -8.25 -24.71
N LYS A 516 -11.12 -7.59 -25.86
CA LYS A 516 -12.10 -7.69 -26.95
C LYS A 516 -12.23 -9.11 -27.47
N GLU A 517 -11.13 -9.79 -27.77
CA GLU A 517 -11.14 -11.12 -28.38
C GLU A 517 -11.50 -12.23 -27.39
N LEU A 518 -10.99 -12.16 -26.16
CA LEU A 518 -11.23 -13.19 -25.15
C LEU A 518 -12.68 -13.17 -24.65
N PHE A 519 -13.29 -12.00 -24.54
CA PHE A 519 -14.64 -11.84 -23.96
C PHE A 519 -15.71 -11.49 -25.00
N ASN A 520 -15.32 -11.22 -26.25
CA ASN A 520 -16.21 -10.85 -27.35
C ASN A 520 -17.17 -9.68 -27.02
N VAL A 521 -16.63 -8.62 -26.41
CA VAL A 521 -17.41 -7.46 -25.94
C VAL A 521 -17.25 -6.24 -26.86
N PRO A 522 -18.16 -5.25 -26.86
CA PRO A 522 -17.91 -3.97 -27.53
C PRO A 522 -16.67 -3.28 -26.96
N LEU A 523 -15.82 -2.74 -27.86
CA LEU A 523 -14.61 -1.99 -27.49
C LEU A 523 -14.71 -0.57 -28.03
N GLY A 524 -14.67 0.43 -27.16
CA GLY A 524 -14.57 1.84 -27.53
C GLY A 524 -13.14 2.34 -27.40
N THR A 525 -12.77 3.36 -28.19
CA THR A 525 -11.51 4.08 -28.00
C THR A 525 -11.72 5.58 -28.02
N TYR A 526 -10.86 6.29 -27.30
CA TYR A 526 -10.77 7.74 -27.32
C TYR A 526 -9.34 8.21 -27.52
N ILE A 527 -9.03 8.65 -28.74
CA ILE A 527 -7.74 9.23 -29.11
C ILE A 527 -7.71 10.66 -28.60
N MET A 528 -6.96 10.88 -27.52
CA MET A 528 -6.78 12.21 -26.93
C MET A 528 -5.61 12.96 -27.56
N ASP A 529 -4.50 12.24 -27.76
CA ASP A 529 -3.27 12.73 -28.39
C ASP A 529 -2.82 11.76 -29.49
N ASP A 530 -2.10 12.28 -30.49
CA ASP A 530 -1.48 11.45 -31.50
C ASP A 530 -0.34 10.62 -30.90
N GLN A 531 -0.33 9.32 -31.24
CA GLN A 531 0.73 8.37 -30.87
C GLN A 531 1.16 7.52 -32.06
N ASN A 532 0.69 7.86 -33.27
CA ASN A 532 0.87 7.01 -34.43
C ASN A 532 1.17 7.78 -35.74
N ILE A 533 0.48 8.88 -36.01
CA ILE A 533 0.61 9.62 -37.27
C ILE A 533 1.96 10.35 -37.31
N VAL A 534 2.22 11.18 -36.31
CA VAL A 534 3.43 12.01 -36.19
C VAL A 534 4.40 11.39 -35.19
N VAL A 535 3.94 11.03 -33.98
CA VAL A 535 4.80 10.47 -32.91
C VAL A 535 5.38 9.11 -33.29
N LYS A 536 4.61 8.27 -34.00
CA LYS A 536 4.98 6.91 -34.45
C LYS A 536 5.48 5.99 -33.32
N SER A 537 5.02 6.19 -32.09
CA SER A 537 5.34 5.33 -30.94
C SER A 537 4.58 4.00 -31.02
N ILE A 538 3.36 4.02 -31.57
CA ILE A 538 2.55 2.83 -31.83
C ILE A 538 2.68 2.46 -33.31
N PRO A 539 3.13 1.22 -33.66
CA PRO A 539 3.25 0.79 -35.04
C PRO A 539 1.92 0.74 -35.80
N ASP A 540 1.94 1.11 -37.07
CA ASP A 540 0.76 1.13 -37.95
C ASP A 540 -0.03 -0.18 -37.99
N PRO A 541 0.59 -1.38 -38.09
CA PRO A 541 -0.16 -2.63 -38.08
C PRO A 541 -0.95 -2.85 -36.79
N LEU A 542 -0.36 -2.50 -35.64
CA LEU A 542 -0.99 -2.67 -34.34
C LEU A 542 -2.13 -1.67 -34.13
N MET A 543 -1.92 -0.42 -34.53
CA MET A 543 -2.96 0.61 -34.47
C MET A 543 -4.14 0.27 -35.39
N LEU A 544 -3.90 -0.12 -36.65
CA LEU A 544 -4.96 -0.54 -37.56
C LEU A 544 -5.75 -1.72 -37.00
N GLU A 545 -5.06 -2.73 -36.46
CA GLU A 545 -5.71 -3.88 -35.85
C GLU A 545 -6.64 -3.46 -34.70
N PHE A 546 -6.12 -2.67 -33.76
CA PHE A 546 -6.90 -2.17 -32.62
C PHE A 546 -8.12 -1.35 -33.07
N LEU A 547 -7.92 -0.39 -33.97
CA LEU A 547 -8.99 0.48 -34.47
C LEU A 547 -10.06 -0.32 -35.24
N SER A 548 -9.67 -1.32 -36.02
CA SER A 548 -10.61 -2.19 -36.74
C SER A 548 -11.51 -2.99 -35.80
N LYS A 549 -11.04 -3.28 -34.59
CA LYS A 549 -11.78 -4.02 -33.55
C LYS A 549 -12.66 -3.12 -32.66
N CYS A 550 -12.41 -1.83 -32.66
CA CYS A 550 -13.23 -0.86 -31.94
C CYS A 550 -14.61 -0.75 -32.60
N SER A 551 -15.68 -0.81 -31.79
CA SER A 551 -17.05 -0.57 -32.23
C SER A 551 -17.32 0.91 -32.45
N VAL A 552 -16.70 1.79 -31.66
CA VAL A 552 -16.77 3.25 -31.81
C VAL A 552 -15.41 3.87 -31.52
N ARG A 553 -15.06 4.94 -32.23
CA ARG A 553 -13.78 5.63 -32.13
C ARG A 553 -14.03 7.11 -31.96
N PHE A 554 -13.48 7.69 -30.90
CA PHE A 554 -13.59 9.10 -30.63
C PHE A 554 -12.25 9.81 -30.78
N ALA A 555 -12.28 11.06 -31.23
CA ALA A 555 -11.15 11.98 -31.27
C ALA A 555 -11.54 13.31 -30.61
N THR A 556 -10.56 14.02 -30.04
CA THR A 556 -10.80 15.26 -29.30
C THR A 556 -11.26 16.43 -30.15
N HIS A 557 -10.87 16.48 -31.43
CA HIS A 557 -11.09 17.63 -32.31
C HIS A 557 -11.00 17.22 -33.80
N PRO A 558 -11.54 18.03 -34.73
CA PRO A 558 -11.60 17.70 -36.16
C PRO A 558 -10.24 17.36 -36.77
N GLU A 559 -9.20 18.13 -36.47
CA GLU A 559 -7.89 17.95 -37.10
C GLU A 559 -7.27 16.57 -36.77
N LEU A 560 -7.43 16.09 -35.53
CA LEU A 560 -7.03 14.74 -35.12
C LEU A 560 -7.94 13.65 -35.72
N ARG A 561 -9.26 13.89 -35.73
CA ARG A 561 -10.26 12.99 -36.35
C ARG A 561 -9.88 12.75 -37.81
N ASP A 562 -9.79 13.82 -38.59
CA ASP A 562 -9.61 13.79 -40.04
C ASP A 562 -8.27 13.16 -40.42
N ALA A 563 -7.20 13.41 -39.65
CA ALA A 563 -5.91 12.77 -39.86
C ALA A 563 -5.97 11.25 -39.66
N TYR A 564 -6.67 10.77 -38.63
CA TYR A 564 -6.86 9.33 -38.40
C TYR A 564 -7.81 8.70 -39.41
N GLU A 565 -8.90 9.38 -39.81
CA GLU A 565 -9.80 8.92 -40.87
C GLU A 565 -9.07 8.78 -42.20
N ALA A 566 -8.27 9.79 -42.59
CA ALA A 566 -7.51 9.78 -43.83
C ALA A 566 -6.46 8.66 -43.86
N LYS A 567 -5.78 8.39 -42.73
CA LYS A 567 -4.75 7.34 -42.67
C LYS A 567 -5.34 5.93 -42.69
N TYR A 568 -6.43 5.69 -41.96
CA TYR A 568 -6.95 4.34 -41.73
C TYR A 568 -8.22 4.00 -42.50
N ASN A 569 -8.87 4.99 -43.12
CA ASN A 569 -10.17 4.84 -43.78
C ASN A 569 -11.23 4.22 -42.85
N LEU A 570 -11.23 4.64 -41.58
CA LEU A 570 -12.17 4.24 -40.55
C LEU A 570 -12.88 5.47 -40.02
N LYS A 571 -14.17 5.37 -39.71
CA LYS A 571 -14.94 6.48 -39.13
C LYS A 571 -14.56 6.74 -37.67
N PHE A 572 -14.33 8.01 -37.36
CA PHE A 572 -14.14 8.59 -36.04
C PHE A 572 -15.19 9.68 -35.79
N TRP A 573 -15.47 9.90 -34.51
CA TRP A 573 -16.45 10.88 -34.06
C TRP A 573 -15.85 11.81 -33.02
N LEU A 574 -16.42 13.00 -32.86
CA LEU A 574 -15.92 14.01 -31.94
C LEU A 574 -16.37 13.73 -30.51
N LEU A 575 -15.41 13.76 -29.60
CA LEU A 575 -15.59 13.85 -28.15
C LEU A 575 -14.55 14.85 -27.63
N PRO A 576 -14.88 16.14 -27.51
CA PRO A 576 -13.93 17.11 -26.98
C PRO A 576 -13.66 16.87 -25.50
N ALA A 577 -12.64 17.54 -24.96
CA ALA A 577 -12.49 17.61 -23.51
C ALA A 577 -13.74 18.26 -22.90
N ILE A 578 -14.20 17.71 -21.77
CA ILE A 578 -15.43 18.14 -21.08
C ILE A 578 -15.10 18.80 -19.75
N VAL A 579 -16.01 19.65 -19.28
CA VAL A 579 -15.87 20.45 -18.06
C VAL A 579 -16.95 20.09 -17.06
N GLN A 580 -16.63 20.12 -15.77
CA GLN A 580 -17.62 19.87 -14.72
C GLN A 580 -18.71 20.95 -14.76
N GLU A 581 -19.97 20.55 -14.71
CA GLU A 581 -21.12 21.48 -14.80
C GLU A 581 -21.06 22.60 -13.76
N THR A 582 -20.61 22.27 -12.55
CA THR A 582 -20.47 23.23 -11.44
C THR A 582 -19.45 24.34 -11.70
N LEU A 583 -18.52 24.13 -12.66
CA LEU A 583 -17.52 25.11 -13.04
C LEU A 583 -17.90 25.92 -14.28
N ILE A 584 -18.95 25.52 -15.01
CA ILE A 584 -19.35 26.19 -16.24
C ILE A 584 -19.86 27.58 -15.90
N ASN A 585 -19.25 28.59 -16.52
CA ASN A 585 -19.65 29.96 -16.38
C ASN A 585 -20.98 30.22 -17.09
N ARG A 586 -21.89 30.92 -16.40
CA ARG A 586 -23.21 31.30 -16.91
C ARG A 586 -23.41 32.81 -16.97
N THR A 587 -22.40 33.59 -16.59
CA THR A 587 -22.47 35.04 -16.50
C THR A 587 -21.29 35.71 -17.20
N LEU A 588 -21.52 36.89 -17.76
CA LEU A 588 -20.43 37.72 -18.26
C LEU A 588 -19.68 38.34 -17.08
N HIS A 589 -18.36 38.24 -17.11
CA HIS A 589 -17.46 38.88 -16.17
C HIS A 589 -16.60 39.91 -16.89
N GLN A 590 -16.40 41.06 -16.26
CA GLN A 590 -15.41 42.04 -16.74
C GLN A 590 -14.07 41.79 -16.05
N PRO A 591 -12.95 41.94 -16.76
CA PRO A 591 -11.65 41.85 -16.13
C PRO A 591 -11.43 43.03 -15.18
N LYS A 592 -10.49 42.84 -14.26
CA LYS A 592 -10.03 43.88 -13.35
C LYS A 592 -9.39 45.04 -14.13
N PRO A 593 -9.82 46.29 -13.92
CA PRO A 593 -9.25 47.45 -14.61
C PRO A 593 -7.73 47.58 -14.42
N GLU A 594 -7.23 47.21 -13.24
CA GLU A 594 -5.79 47.23 -12.94
C GLU A 594 -4.99 46.28 -13.84
N LEU A 595 -5.51 45.08 -14.13
CA LEU A 595 -4.84 44.08 -14.99
C LEU A 595 -4.89 44.47 -16.46
N VAL A 596 -5.97 45.14 -16.88
CA VAL A 596 -6.06 45.73 -18.23
C VAL A 596 -5.01 46.84 -18.38
N ALA A 597 -4.93 47.74 -17.41
CA ALA A 597 -4.01 48.88 -17.45
C ALA A 597 -2.54 48.44 -17.42
N SER A 598 -2.19 47.41 -16.65
CA SER A 598 -0.83 46.86 -16.58
C SER A 598 -0.51 45.88 -17.72
N LYS A 599 -1.46 45.63 -18.62
CA LYS A 599 -1.38 44.60 -19.68
C LYS A 599 -1.00 43.23 -19.12
N THR A 600 -1.47 42.89 -17.92
CA THR A 600 -1.16 41.61 -17.27
C THR A 600 -2.14 40.52 -17.72
N GLY A 601 -1.62 39.49 -18.38
CA GLY A 601 -2.37 38.30 -18.80
C GLY A 601 -2.02 37.07 -17.98
N VAL A 602 -2.56 35.92 -18.39
CA VAL A 602 -2.25 34.62 -17.79
C VAL A 602 -1.48 33.75 -18.77
N LEU A 603 -0.48 33.03 -18.28
CA LEU A 603 0.05 31.84 -18.94
C LEU A 603 -0.55 30.61 -18.27
N ILE A 604 -1.19 29.70 -19.01
CA ILE A 604 -1.89 28.55 -18.42
C ILE A 604 -1.30 27.21 -18.85
N GLY A 605 -1.15 26.32 -17.87
CA GLY A 605 -0.80 24.93 -18.11
C GLY A 605 0.70 24.66 -18.27
N SER A 606 0.99 23.48 -18.80
CA SER A 606 2.35 22.99 -18.99
C SER A 606 2.94 23.50 -20.30
N ILE A 607 4.24 23.80 -20.27
CA ILE A 607 5.03 24.14 -21.45
C ILE A 607 5.89 22.94 -21.80
N TRP A 608 5.79 22.46 -23.03
CA TRP A 608 6.33 21.16 -23.43
C TRP A 608 7.68 21.24 -24.15
N SER A 609 8.13 22.45 -24.44
CA SER A 609 9.35 22.75 -25.18
C SER A 609 10.12 23.86 -24.48
N LYS A 610 11.43 23.66 -24.40
CA LYS A 610 12.36 24.70 -23.97
C LYS A 610 12.37 25.86 -24.99
N ASN A 611 12.37 25.54 -26.29
CA ASN A 611 12.39 26.55 -27.34
C ASN A 611 11.12 27.42 -27.33
N TRP A 612 9.94 26.81 -27.13
CA TRP A 612 8.68 27.58 -27.01
C TRP A 612 8.73 28.52 -25.80
N PHE A 613 9.33 28.07 -24.68
CA PHE A 613 9.48 28.92 -23.50
C PHE A 613 10.43 30.09 -23.73
N GLU A 614 11.57 29.86 -24.40
CA GLU A 614 12.53 30.92 -24.74
C GLU A 614 11.93 31.95 -25.71
N MET A 615 11.23 31.48 -26.75
CA MET A 615 10.50 32.36 -27.67
C MET A 615 9.40 33.17 -26.97
N LEU A 616 8.65 32.54 -26.06
CA LEU A 616 7.65 33.22 -25.22
C LEU A 616 8.30 34.32 -24.37
N GLN A 617 9.42 34.03 -23.71
CA GLN A 617 10.14 35.02 -22.89
C GLN A 617 10.61 36.21 -23.73
N GLN A 618 11.14 35.97 -24.92
CA GLN A 618 11.59 37.03 -25.82
C GLN A 618 10.41 37.89 -26.32
N ALA A 619 9.32 37.26 -26.75
CA ALA A 619 8.13 37.96 -27.24
C ALA A 619 7.47 38.78 -26.12
N THR A 620 7.33 38.23 -24.91
CA THR A 620 6.73 38.92 -23.76
C THR A 620 7.57 40.12 -23.31
N GLN A 621 8.89 39.95 -23.20
CA GLN A 621 9.81 41.03 -22.86
C GLN A 621 9.81 42.14 -23.91
N GLY A 622 9.87 41.78 -25.20
CA GLY A 622 9.81 42.75 -26.30
C GLY A 622 8.46 43.46 -26.39
N ALA A 623 7.35 42.77 -26.14
CA ALA A 623 6.01 43.34 -26.14
C ALA A 623 5.74 44.25 -24.93
N ASN A 624 6.58 44.19 -23.88
CA ASN A 624 6.41 44.85 -22.59
C ASN A 624 5.08 44.46 -21.91
N ILE A 625 4.84 43.16 -21.80
CA ILE A 625 3.66 42.59 -21.13
C ILE A 625 4.06 41.71 -19.95
N HIS A 626 3.15 41.53 -19.01
CA HIS A 626 3.35 40.67 -17.84
C HIS A 626 2.41 39.48 -17.88
N LEU A 627 2.89 38.31 -17.47
CA LEU A 627 2.09 37.09 -17.38
C LEU A 627 2.14 36.48 -15.99
N ASP A 628 0.98 36.12 -15.46
CA ASP A 628 0.86 35.26 -14.30
C ASP A 628 0.73 33.80 -14.77
N TRP A 629 1.69 32.96 -14.40
CA TRP A 629 1.75 31.57 -14.83
C TRP A 629 1.13 30.62 -13.79
N PHE A 630 -0.02 30.05 -14.15
CA PHE A 630 -0.69 28.98 -13.42
C PHE A 630 -0.44 27.64 -14.12
N GLY A 631 0.53 26.87 -13.62
CA GLY A 631 0.98 25.63 -14.25
C GLY A 631 2.16 24.98 -13.50
N HIS A 632 2.60 23.83 -14.02
CA HIS A 632 3.77 23.14 -13.49
C HIS A 632 5.04 23.88 -13.93
N ASN A 633 5.91 24.25 -13.00
CA ASN A 633 7.15 24.99 -13.28
C ASN A 633 8.42 24.16 -12.98
N GLN A 634 8.27 22.86 -12.67
CA GLN A 634 9.39 21.97 -12.37
C GLN A 634 9.73 21.12 -13.61
N TYR A 635 10.50 21.69 -14.53
CA TYR A 635 11.01 20.96 -15.69
C TYR A 635 12.50 20.69 -15.56
N TYR A 636 12.96 19.53 -16.02
CA TYR A 636 14.39 19.19 -16.03
C TYR A 636 15.23 20.19 -16.88
N TRP A 637 14.60 20.81 -17.88
CA TRP A 637 15.22 21.79 -18.77
C TRP A 637 15.10 23.24 -18.26
N LEU A 638 14.19 23.52 -17.33
CA LEU A 638 13.98 24.87 -16.77
C LEU A 638 14.89 25.07 -15.56
N LYS A 639 16.12 25.53 -15.83
CA LYS A 639 17.16 25.76 -14.80
C LYS A 639 17.16 27.18 -14.23
N GLU A 640 16.39 28.09 -14.82
CA GLU A 640 16.31 29.48 -14.38
C GLU A 640 15.61 29.58 -13.02
N SER A 641 16.08 30.50 -12.17
CA SER A 641 15.38 30.79 -10.92
C SER A 641 14.03 31.48 -11.20
N LEU A 642 13.06 31.31 -10.31
CA LEU A 642 11.77 32.01 -10.42
C LEU A 642 11.92 33.53 -10.49
N GLU A 643 12.95 34.08 -9.83
CA GLU A 643 13.27 35.50 -9.90
C GLU A 643 13.77 35.93 -11.29
N SER A 644 14.59 35.10 -11.95
CA SER A 644 15.04 35.34 -13.33
C SER A 644 13.86 35.31 -14.31
N ILE A 645 12.94 34.36 -14.13
CA ILE A 645 11.72 34.25 -14.95
C ILE A 645 10.81 35.47 -14.73
N ARG A 646 10.70 35.94 -13.48
CA ARG A 646 9.95 37.15 -13.11
C ARG A 646 10.51 38.41 -13.74
N GLN A 647 11.84 38.56 -13.78
CA GLN A 647 12.50 39.70 -14.44
C GLN A 647 12.25 39.74 -15.96
N LYS A 648 11.91 38.60 -16.56
CA LYS A 648 11.50 38.49 -17.97
C LYS A 648 9.99 38.64 -18.18
N GLY A 649 9.26 39.09 -17.16
CA GLY A 649 7.83 39.40 -17.26
C GLY A 649 6.88 38.24 -16.93
N ILE A 650 7.36 37.10 -16.44
CA ILE A 650 6.52 35.93 -16.12
C ILE A 650 6.59 35.62 -14.62
N THR A 651 5.48 35.75 -13.90
CA THR A 651 5.39 35.43 -12.46
C THR A 651 4.76 34.06 -12.27
N SER A 652 5.47 33.11 -11.67
CA SER A 652 4.94 31.76 -11.46
C SER A 652 4.15 31.65 -10.16
N HIS A 653 2.91 31.15 -10.23
CA HIS A 653 2.01 30.91 -9.10
C HIS A 653 1.81 29.42 -8.80
N GLY A 654 2.37 28.53 -9.62
CA GLY A 654 2.22 27.07 -9.46
C GLY A 654 0.86 26.54 -9.91
N ILE A 655 0.51 25.34 -9.45
CA ILE A 655 -0.75 24.67 -9.81
C ILE A 655 -1.83 25.05 -8.79
N LEU A 656 -2.98 25.50 -9.30
CA LEU A 656 -4.19 25.73 -8.51
C LEU A 656 -5.25 24.63 -8.79
N PRO A 657 -6.09 24.29 -7.79
CA PRO A 657 -7.29 23.49 -8.02
C PRO A 657 -8.20 24.11 -9.09
N GLU A 658 -8.89 23.29 -9.89
CA GLU A 658 -9.76 23.77 -10.97
C GLU A 658 -10.79 24.84 -10.53
N PRO A 659 -11.51 24.70 -9.39
CA PRO A 659 -12.46 25.73 -8.96
C PRO A 659 -11.81 27.09 -8.68
N GLU A 660 -10.64 27.08 -8.03
CA GLU A 660 -9.89 28.29 -7.72
C GLU A 660 -9.34 28.93 -9.00
N LEU A 661 -8.78 28.11 -9.90
CA LEU A 661 -8.27 28.56 -11.18
C LEU A 661 -9.38 29.19 -12.03
N ALA A 662 -10.54 28.53 -12.14
CA ALA A 662 -11.70 29.03 -12.86
C ALA A 662 -12.12 30.43 -12.36
N GLU A 663 -12.17 30.62 -11.03
CA GLU A 663 -12.52 31.90 -10.44
C GLU A 663 -11.46 32.97 -10.70
N GLN A 664 -10.18 32.65 -10.54
CA GLN A 664 -9.08 33.60 -10.81
C GLN A 664 -9.09 34.08 -12.26
N LEU A 665 -9.25 33.15 -13.22
CA LEU A 665 -9.19 33.44 -14.65
C LEU A 665 -10.25 34.45 -15.10
N LYS A 666 -11.42 34.53 -14.45
CA LYS A 666 -12.48 35.50 -14.78
C LYS A 666 -12.01 36.95 -14.68
N SER A 667 -11.06 37.22 -13.79
CA SER A 667 -10.57 38.57 -13.52
C SER A 667 -9.51 39.05 -14.51
N TYR A 668 -8.90 38.16 -15.29
CA TYR A 668 -7.83 38.52 -16.23
C TYR A 668 -8.38 38.95 -17.59
N PRO A 669 -7.71 39.88 -18.29
CA PRO A 669 -8.14 40.34 -19.60
C PRO A 669 -7.95 39.31 -20.72
N TYR A 670 -6.92 38.47 -20.63
CA TYR A 670 -6.59 37.46 -21.64
C TYR A 670 -5.72 36.34 -21.05
N VAL A 671 -5.71 35.19 -21.74
CA VAL A 671 -4.84 34.04 -21.48
C VAL A 671 -3.96 33.79 -22.70
N ILE A 672 -2.70 33.48 -22.50
CA ILE A 672 -1.75 33.04 -23.51
C ILE A 672 -1.57 31.52 -23.43
N VAL A 673 -1.65 30.87 -24.58
CA VAL A 673 -1.33 29.45 -24.74
C VAL A 673 -0.23 29.32 -25.81
N PRO A 674 1.00 28.95 -25.43
CA PRO A 674 2.08 28.70 -26.38
C PRO A 674 1.82 27.38 -27.12
N THR A 675 1.92 27.41 -28.44
CA THR A 675 1.85 26.25 -29.33
C THR A 675 3.02 26.27 -30.31
N GLY A 676 3.16 25.25 -31.14
CA GLY A 676 4.24 25.21 -32.12
C GLY A 676 4.05 26.15 -33.30
N THR A 677 5.16 26.56 -33.90
CA THR A 677 5.22 27.41 -35.10
C THR A 677 5.04 26.60 -36.40
N LEU A 678 5.09 25.26 -36.35
CA LEU A 678 5.00 24.37 -37.52
C LEU A 678 6.03 24.67 -38.63
N ASP A 679 7.14 25.31 -38.26
CA ASP A 679 8.29 25.58 -39.10
C ASP A 679 9.57 25.06 -38.44
N GLU A 680 10.73 25.49 -38.91
CA GLU A 680 12.05 25.05 -38.42
C GLU A 680 12.30 25.43 -36.94
N ARG A 681 11.54 26.37 -36.37
CA ARG A 681 11.66 26.78 -34.96
C ARG A 681 10.96 25.81 -34.01
N ASP A 682 10.06 24.95 -34.54
CA ASP A 682 9.26 24.03 -33.75
C ASP A 682 10.00 22.71 -33.49
N ASP A 683 10.49 22.55 -32.27
CA ASP A 683 11.21 21.36 -31.80
C ASP A 683 10.29 20.23 -31.30
N ARG A 684 8.96 20.43 -31.32
CA ARG A 684 7.96 19.47 -30.84
C ARG A 684 6.79 19.35 -31.83
N GLN A 685 7.07 19.24 -33.13
CA GLN A 685 6.04 19.15 -34.17
C GLN A 685 5.02 18.02 -33.94
N GLU A 686 5.41 16.97 -33.23
CA GLU A 686 4.52 15.88 -32.85
C GLU A 686 3.40 16.30 -31.89
N LEU A 687 3.62 17.33 -31.07
CA LEU A 687 2.59 17.94 -30.23
C LEU A 687 1.82 19.02 -31.01
N SER A 688 2.50 19.81 -31.83
CA SER A 688 1.93 20.99 -32.47
C SER A 688 0.90 20.69 -33.55
N ARG A 689 1.05 19.57 -34.27
CA ARG A 689 0.22 19.27 -35.45
C ARG A 689 -1.18 18.76 -35.08
N LEU A 690 -1.29 17.89 -34.08
CA LEU A 690 -2.52 17.13 -33.81
C LEU A 690 -2.93 17.13 -32.32
N SER A 691 -2.45 18.09 -31.52
CA SER A 691 -2.90 18.26 -30.13
C SER A 691 -3.77 19.51 -29.98
N LEU A 692 -4.81 19.37 -29.16
CA LEU A 692 -5.63 20.47 -28.68
C LEU A 692 -5.53 20.52 -27.15
N PRO A 693 -4.81 21.50 -26.57
CA PRO A 693 -4.70 21.63 -25.14
C PRO A 693 -6.08 21.82 -24.47
N GLY A 694 -6.51 20.86 -23.66
CA GLY A 694 -7.80 20.91 -22.97
C GLY A 694 -8.00 22.13 -22.05
N ARG A 695 -6.90 22.80 -21.67
CA ARG A 695 -6.96 24.08 -20.92
C ARG A 695 -7.61 25.21 -21.71
N ILE A 696 -7.59 25.19 -23.05
CA ILE A 696 -8.30 26.18 -23.87
C ILE A 696 -9.82 26.05 -23.67
N ILE A 697 -10.33 24.81 -23.74
CA ILE A 697 -11.75 24.51 -23.50
C ILE A 697 -12.13 24.86 -22.06
N PHE A 698 -11.26 24.54 -21.09
CA PHE A 698 -11.46 24.90 -19.69
C PHE A 698 -11.61 26.41 -19.50
N VAL A 699 -10.69 27.23 -20.05
CA VAL A 699 -10.74 28.70 -19.95
C VAL A 699 -12.03 29.24 -20.57
N MET A 700 -12.37 28.79 -21.77
CA MET A 700 -13.59 29.17 -22.47
C MET A 700 -14.84 28.86 -21.63
N ALA A 701 -14.97 27.63 -21.15
CA ALA A 701 -16.17 27.18 -20.47
C ALA A 701 -16.31 27.71 -19.03
N THR A 702 -15.20 27.96 -18.32
CA THR A 702 -15.23 28.29 -16.88
C THR A 702 -15.02 29.76 -16.54
N ALA A 703 -14.35 30.51 -17.43
CA ALA A 703 -14.05 31.92 -17.21
C ALA A 703 -14.51 32.82 -18.36
N GLY A 704 -14.62 32.25 -19.56
CA GLY A 704 -14.89 33.01 -20.79
C GLY A 704 -13.75 33.95 -21.19
N THR A 705 -12.58 33.86 -20.54
CA THR A 705 -11.47 34.80 -20.77
C THR A 705 -10.88 34.60 -22.16
N PRO A 706 -10.68 35.68 -22.94
CA PRO A 706 -10.12 35.58 -24.29
C PRO A 706 -8.77 34.86 -24.35
N VAL A 707 -8.55 34.07 -25.40
CA VAL A 707 -7.32 33.27 -25.57
C VAL A 707 -6.47 33.83 -26.71
N ILE A 708 -5.18 34.04 -26.46
CA ILE A 708 -4.18 34.33 -27.48
C ILE A 708 -3.35 33.05 -27.67
N ILE A 709 -3.38 32.50 -28.88
CA ILE A 709 -2.48 31.43 -29.27
C ILE A 709 -1.18 32.04 -29.80
N LEU A 710 -0.06 31.69 -29.19
CA LEU A 710 1.28 32.03 -29.68
C LEU A 710 1.80 30.85 -30.50
N GLY A 711 1.85 30.99 -31.82
CA GLY A 711 2.27 29.93 -32.73
C GLY A 711 1.56 29.99 -34.08
N SER A 712 1.50 28.86 -34.77
CA SER A 712 0.95 28.80 -36.13
C SER A 712 -0.59 28.80 -36.14
N PRO A 713 -1.22 29.54 -37.08
CA PRO A 713 -2.67 29.48 -37.30
C PRO A 713 -3.15 28.09 -37.76
N LYS A 714 -2.23 27.23 -38.22
CA LYS A 714 -2.55 25.87 -38.70
C LYS A 714 -2.63 24.83 -37.57
N THR A 715 -2.35 25.20 -36.32
CA THR A 715 -2.47 24.29 -35.16
C THR A 715 -3.94 24.05 -34.79
N GLY A 716 -4.25 22.87 -34.23
CA GLY A 716 -5.61 22.57 -33.74
C GLY A 716 -6.10 23.56 -32.68
N ALA A 717 -5.19 24.06 -31.84
CA ALA A 717 -5.47 25.11 -30.86
C ALA A 717 -5.89 26.45 -31.51
N ALA A 718 -5.16 26.91 -32.53
CA ALA A 718 -5.49 28.12 -33.27
C ALA A 718 -6.85 28.01 -33.96
N ARG A 719 -7.07 26.90 -34.68
CA ARG A 719 -8.34 26.62 -35.35
C ARG A 719 -9.51 26.55 -34.37
N PHE A 720 -9.32 25.98 -33.19
CA PHE A 720 -10.33 25.98 -32.14
C PHE A 720 -10.72 27.41 -31.72
N VAL A 721 -9.73 28.25 -31.40
CA VAL A 721 -9.97 29.63 -30.95
C VAL A 721 -10.67 30.46 -32.03
N GLN A 722 -10.28 30.30 -33.30
CA GLN A 722 -10.91 30.95 -34.44
C GLN A 722 -12.35 30.46 -34.68
N ARG A 723 -12.57 29.14 -34.66
CA ARG A 723 -13.88 28.50 -34.89
C ARG A 723 -14.95 28.99 -33.91
N PHE A 724 -14.57 29.18 -32.64
CA PHE A 724 -15.48 29.68 -31.62
C PHE A 724 -15.44 31.21 -31.43
N GLY A 725 -14.54 31.93 -32.11
CA GLY A 725 -14.41 33.38 -31.99
C GLY A 725 -14.06 33.86 -30.57
N ILE A 726 -13.31 33.05 -29.81
CA ILE A 726 -13.00 33.28 -28.39
C ILE A 726 -11.62 33.89 -28.17
N GLY A 727 -10.95 34.34 -29.23
CA GLY A 727 -9.56 34.78 -29.14
C GLY A 727 -8.90 35.05 -30.49
N THR A 728 -7.57 35.15 -30.46
CA THR A 728 -6.74 35.46 -31.64
C THR A 728 -5.46 34.62 -31.67
N VAL A 729 -4.73 34.69 -32.78
CA VAL A 729 -3.48 33.96 -33.02
C VAL A 729 -2.41 34.95 -33.49
N CYS A 730 -1.20 34.82 -32.97
CA CYS A 730 -0.03 35.58 -33.42
C CYS A 730 1.23 34.70 -33.37
N ASP A 731 2.25 35.07 -34.14
CA ASP A 731 3.56 34.41 -34.04
C ASP A 731 4.28 34.84 -32.74
N TYR A 732 5.39 34.16 -32.41
CA TYR A 732 6.32 34.54 -31.34
C TYR A 732 7.15 35.79 -31.70
N ASP A 733 6.45 36.86 -32.05
CA ASP A 733 7.00 38.17 -32.36
C ASP A 733 6.45 39.22 -31.38
N ALA A 734 7.31 40.13 -30.94
CA ALA A 734 6.98 41.12 -29.92
C ALA A 734 5.94 42.15 -30.40
N GLU A 735 5.98 42.55 -31.67
CA GLU A 735 5.02 43.53 -32.20
C GLU A 735 3.66 42.87 -32.44
N GLN A 736 3.65 41.67 -33.01
CA GLN A 736 2.41 40.90 -33.20
C GLN A 736 1.73 40.57 -31.88
N LEU A 737 2.50 40.13 -30.87
CA LEU A 737 1.95 39.85 -29.54
C LEU A 737 1.38 41.10 -28.89
N ARG A 738 2.07 42.25 -29.01
CA ARG A 738 1.56 43.53 -28.50
C ARG A 738 0.24 43.91 -29.17
N ALA A 739 0.16 43.78 -30.51
CA ALA A 739 -1.04 44.06 -31.26
C ALA A 739 -2.19 43.11 -30.89
N ALA A 740 -1.91 41.82 -30.68
CA ALA A 740 -2.89 40.83 -30.24
C ALA A 740 -3.45 41.19 -28.85
N VAL A 741 -2.58 41.56 -27.90
CA VAL A 741 -2.99 42.00 -26.55
C VAL A 741 -3.85 43.26 -26.62
N GLU A 742 -3.46 44.26 -27.41
CA GLU A 742 -4.24 45.49 -27.60
C GLU A 742 -5.61 45.23 -28.25
N HIS A 743 -5.67 44.29 -29.19
CA HIS A 743 -6.92 43.87 -29.81
C HIS A 743 -7.86 43.20 -28.79
N VAL A 744 -7.41 42.17 -28.07
CA VAL A 744 -8.28 41.43 -27.13
C VAL A 744 -8.62 42.21 -25.86
N THR A 745 -7.88 43.28 -25.56
CA THR A 745 -8.18 44.20 -24.44
C THR A 745 -9.11 45.34 -24.84
N THR A 746 -9.39 45.52 -26.13
CA THR A 746 -10.37 46.50 -26.60
C THR A 746 -11.76 46.14 -26.03
N PRO A 747 -12.48 47.04 -25.33
CA PRO A 747 -13.68 46.68 -24.57
C PRO A 747 -14.78 45.98 -25.38
N THR A 748 -15.00 46.40 -26.63
CA THR A 748 -16.00 45.80 -27.53
C THR A 748 -15.60 44.38 -27.96
N VAL A 749 -14.34 44.22 -28.40
CA VAL A 749 -13.77 42.93 -28.82
C VAL A 749 -13.76 41.94 -27.65
N GLN A 750 -13.27 42.38 -26.49
CA GLN A 750 -13.20 41.56 -25.30
C GLN A 750 -14.58 41.07 -24.86
N ARG A 751 -15.56 41.97 -24.85
CA ARG A 751 -16.95 41.62 -24.53
C ARG A 751 -17.50 40.60 -25.53
N GLN A 752 -17.29 40.81 -26.82
CA GLN A 752 -17.72 39.90 -27.87
C GLN A 752 -17.13 38.50 -27.68
N MET A 753 -15.82 38.37 -27.47
CA MET A 753 -15.16 37.08 -27.26
C MET A 753 -15.69 36.36 -26.00
N ARG A 754 -15.94 37.10 -24.92
CA ARG A 754 -16.56 36.57 -23.69
C ARG A 754 -18.00 36.11 -23.92
N GLU A 755 -18.77 36.84 -24.70
CA GLU A 755 -20.14 36.47 -25.10
C GLU A 755 -20.16 35.18 -25.94
N GLN A 756 -19.22 35.04 -26.89
CA GLN A 756 -19.05 33.80 -27.66
C GLN A 756 -18.66 32.62 -26.78
N ALA A 757 -17.69 32.81 -25.87
CA ALA A 757 -17.28 31.78 -24.94
C ALA A 757 -18.43 31.36 -24.00
N LEU A 758 -19.25 32.31 -23.55
CA LEU A 758 -20.43 32.05 -22.73
C LEU A 758 -21.51 31.25 -23.47
N ALA A 759 -21.69 31.51 -24.78
CA ALA A 759 -22.62 30.77 -25.62
C ALA A 759 -22.13 29.33 -25.91
N ALA A 760 -20.82 29.14 -26.10
CA ALA A 760 -20.22 27.84 -26.41
C ALA A 760 -20.02 26.96 -25.18
N GLY A 761 -19.54 27.53 -24.06
CA GLY A 761 -19.12 26.82 -22.85
C GLY A 761 -20.07 25.72 -22.34
N PRO A 762 -21.39 25.98 -22.21
CA PRO A 762 -22.38 25.00 -21.78
C PRO A 762 -22.40 23.69 -22.57
N GLN A 763 -22.02 23.72 -23.85
CA GLN A 763 -22.07 22.57 -24.74
C GLN A 763 -20.95 21.55 -24.44
N PHE A 764 -19.96 21.93 -23.63
CA PHE A 764 -18.85 21.08 -23.18
C PHE A 764 -19.08 20.47 -21.78
N SER A 765 -20.31 20.49 -21.28
CA SER A 765 -20.64 19.91 -19.98
C SER A 765 -20.41 18.40 -19.92
N ALA A 766 -19.86 17.96 -18.79
CA ALA A 766 -19.72 16.55 -18.44
C ALA A 766 -21.06 15.86 -18.12
N VAL A 767 -22.16 16.61 -17.97
CA VAL A 767 -23.46 16.03 -17.60
C VAL A 767 -23.93 15.03 -18.65
N GLY A 768 -24.22 13.81 -18.19
CA GLY A 768 -24.72 12.72 -19.03
C GLY A 768 -23.68 12.13 -19.99
N ILE A 769 -22.40 12.54 -19.92
CA ILE A 769 -21.39 12.05 -20.87
C ILE A 769 -21.13 10.55 -20.74
N ARG A 770 -21.14 10.02 -19.52
CA ARG A 770 -20.97 8.60 -19.23
C ARG A 770 -21.98 7.76 -20.01
N ASP A 771 -23.25 8.13 -19.89
CA ASP A 771 -24.36 7.39 -20.50
C ASP A 771 -24.33 7.58 -22.02
N TRP A 772 -23.98 8.78 -22.51
CA TRP A 772 -23.75 9.01 -23.93
C TRP A 772 -22.65 8.13 -24.50
N ILE A 773 -21.48 8.01 -23.86
CA ILE A 773 -20.40 7.14 -24.33
C ILE A 773 -20.85 5.69 -24.36
N TRP A 774 -21.48 5.21 -23.28
CA TRP A 774 -21.90 3.81 -23.20
C TRP A 774 -23.01 3.45 -24.19
N ASN A 775 -23.97 4.34 -24.40
CA ASN A 775 -25.00 4.15 -25.42
C ASN A 775 -24.39 4.23 -26.83
N SER A 776 -23.39 5.09 -27.05
CA SER A 776 -22.71 5.20 -28.35
C SER A 776 -21.88 3.95 -28.65
N LEU A 777 -21.21 3.41 -27.63
CA LEU A 777 -20.50 2.15 -27.75
C LEU A 777 -21.43 0.98 -28.11
N ALA A 778 -22.62 0.93 -27.52
CA ALA A 778 -23.61 -0.08 -27.83
C ALA A 778 -24.16 0.05 -29.26
N LYS A 779 -24.29 1.28 -29.78
CA LYS A 779 -24.76 1.57 -31.14
C LYS A 779 -23.66 1.43 -32.21
N GLY A 780 -22.40 1.63 -31.85
CA GLY A 780 -21.26 1.75 -32.79
C GLY A 780 -21.08 3.15 -33.39
N GLU A 781 -21.91 4.11 -32.97
CA GLU A 781 -21.93 5.50 -33.43
C GLU A 781 -22.42 6.41 -32.29
N PRO A 782 -22.21 7.74 -32.37
CA PRO A 782 -22.68 8.69 -31.36
C PRO A 782 -24.17 8.54 -31.07
N SER A 783 -24.53 8.58 -29.78
CA SER A 783 -25.92 8.45 -29.35
C SER A 783 -26.79 9.61 -29.84
N ASP A 784 -26.16 10.76 -30.03
CA ASP A 784 -26.66 11.97 -30.69
C ASP A 784 -25.46 12.70 -31.34
N GLN A 785 -25.75 13.69 -32.19
CA GLN A 785 -24.75 14.42 -32.98
C GLN A 785 -24.25 15.70 -32.29
N ARG A 786 -24.38 15.82 -30.95
CA ARG A 786 -24.13 17.08 -30.24
C ARG A 786 -22.74 17.65 -30.47
N PHE A 787 -21.72 16.79 -30.56
CA PHE A 787 -20.35 17.22 -30.74
C PHE A 787 -19.98 17.38 -32.21
N GLU A 788 -20.54 16.58 -33.12
CA GLU A 788 -20.34 16.81 -34.57
C GLU A 788 -20.92 18.16 -34.99
N GLN A 789 -22.10 18.51 -34.48
CA GLN A 789 -22.74 19.80 -34.77
C GLN A 789 -22.04 21.00 -34.09
N LEU A 790 -21.24 20.76 -33.05
CA LEU A 790 -20.54 21.79 -32.30
C LEU A 790 -19.32 22.34 -33.02
N PHE A 791 -18.72 21.54 -33.92
CA PHE A 791 -17.53 21.91 -34.68
C PHE A 791 -17.90 22.16 -36.15
N PRO A 792 -18.31 23.38 -36.53
CA PRO A 792 -18.50 23.69 -37.93
C PRO A 792 -17.19 23.57 -38.70
N ASP A 793 -17.27 23.12 -39.95
CA ASP A 793 -16.15 23.19 -40.87
C ASP A 793 -15.72 24.65 -41.01
N LEU A 794 -14.41 24.89 -40.88
CA LEU A 794 -13.87 26.19 -41.25
C LEU A 794 -14.01 26.30 -42.77
N PRO A 795 -14.42 27.46 -43.32
CA PRO A 795 -14.45 27.63 -44.76
C PRO A 795 -13.10 27.22 -45.34
N ASP A 796 -13.12 26.34 -46.34
CA ASP A 796 -11.92 25.79 -46.97
C ASP A 796 -10.90 26.92 -47.19
N GLU A 797 -9.74 26.82 -46.53
CA GLU A 797 -8.57 27.55 -46.98
C GLU A 797 -8.25 26.97 -48.36
N VAL A 798 -8.64 27.71 -49.40
CA VAL A 798 -8.20 27.48 -50.77
C VAL A 798 -6.67 27.48 -50.76
N GLU A 799 -6.10 26.28 -50.84
CA GLU A 799 -4.70 25.87 -51.06
C GLU A 799 -3.61 26.34 -50.07
#